data_AF-W4L3H8-F1
#
_entry.id   AF-W4L3H8-F1
#
_cell.length_a   1.000
_cell.length_b   1.000
_cell.length_c   1.000
_cell.angle_alpha   90.00
_cell.angle_beta   90.00
_cell.angle_gamma   90.00
#
_symmetry.space_group_name_H-M   'P 1'
#
loop_
_entity.id
_entity.type
_entity.pdbx_description
1 polymer ?
#
loop_
_entity_poly.entity_id
_entity_poly.type
_entity_poly.pdbx_seq_one_letter_code
_entity_poly.pdbx_strand_id
1 'polypeptide(L)'
;MSWSLSSSIEWSLCAVSLKPAMFTNVALRSLIATHHPQGGVLLQWHAGSDANNLGWHVYREVNGERVQLTPEVIAGSALRWGPGLQLNAGNSYWWWDAAGSRTNRYWLGDKDLSGQLTIHDPVAPVETRQPPPMQRYSALLSQVGGKQTVQPKLRAEMATRRAQRQTSLSIPPMVTSSQRLQPWEPPGLPPHARQYALAAVPAINIDVWETGWYRVTQPELVAAGLDPRVDPHRLQLFVDGRQQAIWVTGGEDGHFDAQDAIEFYGIGLDTPWTDTQTYWLVAGSQPGHRVQTEPSRSQGAAPPPSFPFTIALQDRSLYLAIVKNGEASNFFGALLANEPVEQVLMVHHLDPASSADAQLEVALQGVTTGSHQVAVQLNGHDLGTMVWSGQKREVLTWPIPMAWLREGENVMTLVPIDGEEISVVDTIRLRYERTYTADHDSLRFTVPGQSRVTITGFSQPDIRVVDMTEPHAVRDLSGHVTVQPENHAVTVSVTGEDERTLFAFTDEQVKEPATITANTPSTWHQPAHGADLIIISHGAFLERVRPLQTVRETQGWRVVLVDIQDVYDEFHFGTKSPWALRHFLQHVSTAWQTPPRFVLLVGDASFDPRNHLELDDVDFVPTRLEATALFETASDDWFVDFDDDHLPELAIGRLPVQTVEEASTVVAKLVGYAQANTAGSWQREALFVVDDQDIFDFAAASREVKALLPPHLAVEEFLLDQTDQASLRRDLLTRLNEGQLLVNYMGHGSTELWADGELLTSADARVLINDHRLPVVVSMTCMNGFFHDLYSEAWPKPY
;
A
#
# COMPACT_ATOMS: atom_id res chain seq x y z
N MET A 1 62.89 30.84 17.18
CA MET A 1 63.70 31.14 15.98
C MET A 1 62.77 31.58 14.89
N SER A 2 62.87 32.83 14.46
CA SER A 2 62.09 33.41 13.37
C SER A 2 62.67 32.99 12.02
N TRP A 3 61.81 32.60 11.08
CA TRP A 3 62.10 32.71 9.65
C TRP A 3 60.87 33.27 8.95
N SER A 4 61.02 34.43 8.34
CA SER A 4 60.11 34.99 7.35
C SER A 4 60.60 34.60 5.96
N LEU A 5 59.69 34.15 5.09
CA LEU A 5 59.90 34.14 3.65
C LEU A 5 58.78 34.93 2.99
N SER A 6 59.18 36.07 2.44
CA SER A 6 58.44 36.88 1.49
C SER A 6 58.57 36.27 0.08
N SER A 7 57.45 35.89 -0.54
CA SER A 7 57.30 36.00 -2.00
C SER A 7 55.83 35.87 -2.38
N SER A 8 55.35 36.90 -3.06
CA SER A 8 54.05 36.97 -3.73
C SER A 8 54.07 36.13 -5.00
N ILE A 9 53.47 34.94 -4.95
CA ILE A 9 53.01 34.21 -6.15
C ILE A 9 51.66 33.59 -5.79
N GLU A 10 50.59 34.05 -6.45
CA GLU A 10 49.31 33.36 -6.44
C GLU A 10 49.50 32.01 -7.12
N TRP A 11 49.34 30.93 -6.36
CA TRP A 11 49.22 29.58 -6.90
C TRP A 11 47.74 29.19 -6.82
N SER A 12 47.10 29.07 -7.98
CA SER A 12 45.87 28.28 -8.08
C SER A 12 46.26 26.81 -7.97
N LEU A 13 45.91 26.16 -6.87
CA LEU A 13 45.73 24.71 -6.91
C LEU A 13 44.55 24.45 -7.85
N CYS A 14 44.82 23.85 -9.01
CA CYS A 14 43.81 23.06 -9.68
C CYS A 14 43.33 22.04 -8.65
N ALA A 15 42.15 22.27 -8.07
CA ALA A 15 41.44 21.26 -7.33
C ALA A 15 41.04 20.20 -8.36
N VAL A 16 41.89 19.18 -8.52
CA VAL A 16 41.44 17.92 -9.08
C VAL A 16 40.45 17.39 -8.04
N SER A 17 39.17 17.54 -8.32
CA SER A 17 38.13 16.81 -7.59
C SER A 17 38.35 15.33 -7.89
N LEU A 18 39.12 14.66 -7.05
CA LEU A 18 39.03 13.21 -6.93
C LEU A 18 37.67 12.91 -6.28
N LYS A 19 36.61 12.89 -7.09
CA LYS A 19 35.35 12.28 -6.68
C LYS A 19 35.66 10.79 -6.46
N PRO A 20 35.36 10.20 -5.29
CA PRO A 20 35.33 8.75 -5.21
C PRO A 20 34.28 8.28 -6.22
N ALA A 21 34.70 7.51 -7.22
CA ALA A 21 33.75 6.77 -8.02
C ALA A 21 32.94 5.91 -7.05
N MET A 22 31.62 6.06 -7.05
CA MET A 22 30.72 5.21 -6.28
C MET A 22 30.66 3.85 -6.98
N PHE A 23 31.71 3.05 -6.83
CA PHE A 23 31.68 1.64 -7.22
C PHE A 23 30.65 0.92 -6.34
N THR A 24 29.94 -0.07 -6.88
CA THR A 24 29.29 -1.07 -6.03
C THR A 24 30.31 -1.68 -5.09
N ASN A 25 29.96 -1.81 -3.83
CA ASN A 25 30.66 -2.70 -2.91
C ASN A 25 29.80 -3.96 -2.76
N VAL A 26 29.47 -4.62 -3.88
CA VAL A 26 28.70 -5.87 -3.89
C VAL A 26 29.64 -7.02 -3.55
N ALA A 27 29.55 -7.53 -2.34
CA ALA A 27 30.29 -8.70 -1.89
C ALA A 27 29.38 -9.94 -1.96
N LEU A 28 29.37 -10.63 -3.11
CA LEU A 28 28.63 -11.89 -3.25
C LEU A 28 29.21 -12.94 -2.29
N ARG A 29 28.42 -13.40 -1.32
CA ARG A 29 28.85 -14.36 -0.28
C ARG A 29 28.56 -15.79 -0.68
N SER A 30 27.37 -16.03 -1.21
CA SER A 30 26.95 -17.34 -1.66
C SER A 30 26.18 -17.23 -2.97
N LEU A 31 26.37 -18.23 -3.83
CA LEU A 31 25.55 -18.47 -5.01
C LEU A 31 25.41 -19.99 -5.12
N ILE A 32 24.19 -20.47 -4.93
CA ILE A 32 23.84 -21.88 -4.91
C ILE A 32 22.82 -22.12 -6.02
N ALA A 33 23.06 -23.13 -6.84
CA ALA A 33 22.06 -23.66 -7.76
C ALA A 33 21.64 -25.06 -7.28
N THR A 34 20.34 -25.30 -7.17
CA THR A 34 19.80 -26.56 -6.67
C THR A 34 18.82 -27.15 -7.67
N HIS A 35 19.08 -28.37 -8.13
CA HIS A 35 18.21 -29.09 -9.05
C HIS A 35 17.21 -29.97 -8.28
N HIS A 36 15.91 -29.82 -8.57
CA HIS A 36 14.85 -30.50 -7.83
C HIS A 36 14.30 -31.75 -8.57
N PRO A 37 13.75 -32.74 -7.83
CA PRO A 37 13.28 -34.00 -8.42
C PRO A 37 12.12 -33.85 -9.41
N GLN A 38 11.36 -32.76 -9.31
CA GLN A 38 10.21 -32.43 -10.18
C GLN A 38 10.63 -31.74 -11.49
N GLY A 39 11.94 -31.52 -11.69
CA GLY A 39 12.52 -30.72 -12.77
C GLY A 39 12.75 -29.26 -12.39
N GLY A 40 13.68 -28.61 -13.08
CA GLY A 40 14.06 -27.20 -12.86
C GLY A 40 15.18 -27.00 -11.84
N VAL A 41 15.72 -25.78 -11.84
CA VAL A 41 16.82 -25.35 -10.97
C VAL A 41 16.43 -24.08 -10.24
N LEU A 42 16.56 -24.07 -8.90
CA LEU A 42 16.48 -22.87 -8.09
C LEU A 42 17.88 -22.28 -7.93
N LEU A 43 18.07 -21.03 -8.31
CA LEU A 43 19.22 -20.23 -7.92
C LEU A 43 18.88 -19.45 -6.66
N GLN A 44 19.81 -19.45 -5.71
CA GLN A 44 19.76 -18.67 -4.48
C GLN A 44 21.10 -17.99 -4.31
N TRP A 45 21.10 -16.70 -4.02
CA TRP A 45 22.34 -16.01 -3.69
C TRP A 45 22.13 -15.03 -2.56
N HIS A 46 23.22 -14.80 -1.84
CA HIS A 46 23.28 -13.86 -0.75
C HIS A 46 24.38 -12.85 -1.04
N ALA A 47 23.99 -11.58 -1.10
CA ALA A 47 24.91 -10.47 -1.23
C ALA A 47 25.21 -9.95 0.18
N GLY A 48 26.46 -10.03 0.64
CA GLY A 48 26.87 -9.64 1.98
C GLY A 48 26.78 -8.14 2.18
N SER A 49 27.66 -7.35 1.56
CA SER A 49 27.39 -5.91 1.37
C SER A 49 26.81 -5.72 -0.02
N ASP A 50 25.72 -4.95 -0.17
CA ASP A 50 25.11 -4.67 -1.48
C ASP A 50 24.77 -3.19 -1.70
N ALA A 51 25.43 -2.29 -0.97
CA ALA A 51 25.25 -0.85 -1.14
C ALA A 51 25.44 -0.41 -2.61
N ASN A 52 24.52 0.45 -3.07
CA ASN A 52 24.47 0.96 -4.45
C ASN A 52 24.20 -0.12 -5.53
N ASN A 53 23.70 -1.30 -5.15
CA ASN A 53 23.22 -2.29 -6.12
C ASN A 53 21.84 -1.90 -6.67
N LEU A 54 21.79 -1.56 -7.96
CA LEU A 54 20.55 -1.35 -8.70
C LEU A 54 19.79 -2.68 -8.85
N GLY A 55 20.52 -3.77 -9.06
CA GLY A 55 19.94 -5.11 -9.08
C GLY A 55 20.78 -6.18 -9.76
N TRP A 56 20.13 -7.26 -10.18
CA TRP A 56 20.80 -8.49 -10.64
C TRP A 56 20.25 -9.02 -11.96
N HIS A 57 21.10 -9.68 -12.74
CA HIS A 57 20.70 -10.51 -13.87
C HIS A 57 21.19 -11.94 -13.69
N VAL A 58 20.36 -12.91 -14.03
CA VAL A 58 20.73 -14.33 -14.04
C VAL A 58 20.91 -14.80 -15.47
N TYR A 59 21.99 -15.52 -15.73
CA TYR A 59 22.29 -16.09 -17.03
C TYR A 59 22.48 -17.60 -16.93
N ARG A 60 22.08 -18.32 -17.98
CA ARG A 60 22.39 -19.74 -18.19
C ARG A 60 23.37 -19.89 -19.34
N GLU A 61 24.36 -20.74 -19.16
CA GLU A 61 25.27 -21.11 -20.22
C GLU A 61 24.61 -22.12 -21.17
N VAL A 62 24.53 -21.77 -22.44
CA VAL A 62 23.99 -22.61 -23.52
C VAL A 62 24.98 -22.58 -24.68
N ASN A 63 25.54 -23.74 -25.05
CA ASN A 63 26.54 -23.87 -26.12
C ASN A 63 27.79 -22.97 -25.96
N GLY A 64 28.17 -22.66 -24.72
CA GLY A 64 29.31 -21.79 -24.42
C GLY A 64 28.99 -20.29 -24.44
N GLU A 65 27.74 -19.90 -24.71
CA GLU A 65 27.27 -18.52 -24.64
C GLU A 65 26.39 -18.29 -23.39
N ARG A 66 26.42 -17.07 -22.85
CA ARG A 66 25.57 -16.66 -21.73
C ARG A 66 24.23 -16.16 -22.25
N VAL A 67 23.17 -16.91 -21.97
CA VAL A 67 21.79 -16.52 -22.28
C VAL A 67 21.14 -15.97 -21.02
N GLN A 68 20.71 -14.71 -21.04
CA GLN A 68 20.00 -14.11 -19.92
C GLN A 68 18.67 -14.82 -19.69
N LEU A 69 18.39 -15.18 -18.44
CA LEU A 69 17.14 -15.82 -18.01
C LEU A 69 16.16 -14.82 -17.44
N THR A 70 16.66 -13.84 -16.71
CA THR A 70 15.83 -12.78 -16.13
C THR A 70 15.34 -11.88 -17.25
N PRO A 71 14.03 -11.64 -17.39
CA PRO A 71 13.49 -10.78 -18.43
C PRO A 71 13.91 -9.31 -18.26
N GLU A 72 14.33 -8.94 -17.06
CA GLU A 72 14.78 -7.61 -16.65
C GLU A 72 15.71 -7.71 -15.42
N VAL A 73 16.07 -6.58 -14.81
CA VAL A 73 16.90 -6.54 -13.59
C VAL A 73 16.08 -7.06 -12.40
N ILE A 74 16.63 -7.90 -11.53
CA ILE A 74 16.05 -8.23 -10.21
C ILE A 74 16.41 -7.09 -9.26
N ALA A 75 15.43 -6.44 -8.64
CA ALA A 75 15.65 -5.21 -7.89
C ALA A 75 16.60 -5.42 -6.69
N GLY A 76 17.67 -4.64 -6.66
CA GLY A 76 18.69 -4.63 -5.62
C GLY A 76 18.35 -3.75 -4.41
N SER A 77 19.23 -3.75 -3.43
CA SER A 77 19.01 -3.05 -2.16
C SER A 77 19.00 -1.53 -2.26
N ALA A 78 19.68 -0.94 -3.25
CA ALA A 78 19.76 0.52 -3.39
C ALA A 78 18.41 1.16 -3.73
N LEU A 79 17.49 0.41 -4.33
CA LEU A 79 16.13 0.88 -4.61
C LEU A 79 15.15 0.52 -3.48
N ARG A 80 15.43 -0.52 -2.69
CA ARG A 80 14.58 -0.90 -1.56
C ARG A 80 14.86 -0.05 -0.31
N TRP A 81 16.14 0.13 0.00
CA TRP A 81 16.60 0.77 1.24
C TRP A 81 17.36 2.08 1.00
N GLY A 82 17.81 2.28 -0.25
CA GLY A 82 18.43 3.52 -0.70
C GLY A 82 19.93 3.43 -1.02
N PRO A 83 20.49 4.42 -1.76
CA PRO A 83 21.91 4.49 -2.07
C PRO A 83 22.75 4.65 -0.80
N GLY A 84 23.87 3.95 -0.71
CA GLY A 84 24.86 4.11 0.35
C GLY A 84 24.55 3.42 1.68
N LEU A 85 23.36 2.83 1.87
CA LEU A 85 23.08 2.00 3.03
C LEU A 85 23.86 0.67 2.90
N GLN A 86 24.87 0.49 3.75
CA GLN A 86 25.57 -0.77 3.88
C GLN A 86 24.87 -1.64 4.92
N LEU A 87 24.15 -2.64 4.46
CA LEU A 87 23.72 -3.76 5.29
C LEU A 87 24.85 -4.78 5.26
N ASN A 88 25.59 -4.95 6.36
CA ASN A 88 26.65 -5.95 6.44
C ASN A 88 26.07 -7.37 6.30
N ALA A 89 24.91 -7.59 6.92
CA ALA A 89 24.16 -8.84 6.90
C ALA A 89 23.48 -9.12 5.55
N GLY A 90 23.49 -8.16 4.62
CA GLY A 90 23.12 -8.41 3.24
C GLY A 90 21.66 -8.68 2.94
N ASN A 91 21.39 -8.99 1.67
CA ASN A 91 20.08 -9.43 1.18
C ASN A 91 20.19 -10.77 0.44
N SER A 92 19.15 -11.58 0.60
CA SER A 92 18.99 -12.85 -0.09
C SER A 92 18.08 -12.69 -1.31
N TYR A 93 18.39 -13.43 -2.37
CA TYR A 93 17.69 -13.36 -3.65
C TYR A 93 17.53 -14.76 -4.26
N TRP A 94 16.49 -14.93 -5.09
CA TRP A 94 16.08 -16.21 -5.65
C TRP A 94 15.64 -16.09 -7.11
N TRP A 95 15.92 -17.11 -7.92
CA TRP A 95 15.39 -17.23 -9.28
C TRP A 95 15.17 -18.68 -9.71
N TRP A 96 13.97 -19.00 -10.21
CA TRP A 96 13.63 -20.34 -10.66
C TRP A 96 13.70 -20.49 -12.19
N ASP A 97 14.59 -21.37 -12.65
CA ASP A 97 14.68 -21.80 -14.05
C ASP A 97 13.95 -23.14 -14.24
N ALA A 98 12.72 -23.08 -14.75
CA ALA A 98 11.91 -24.26 -15.02
C ALA A 98 12.51 -25.19 -16.10
N ALA A 99 13.35 -24.66 -16.99
CA ALA A 99 14.03 -25.42 -18.04
C ALA A 99 15.44 -25.86 -17.63
N GLY A 100 15.84 -25.60 -16.38
CA GLY A 100 17.14 -25.95 -15.84
C GLY A 100 17.32 -27.45 -15.64
N SER A 101 18.55 -27.92 -15.80
CA SER A 101 18.98 -29.30 -15.58
C SER A 101 20.29 -29.34 -14.81
N ARG A 102 20.62 -30.51 -14.25
CA ARG A 102 21.87 -30.74 -13.49
C ARG A 102 23.17 -30.50 -14.26
N THR A 103 23.13 -30.42 -15.60
CA THR A 103 24.32 -30.18 -16.43
C THR A 103 24.49 -28.71 -16.81
N ASN A 104 23.54 -27.85 -16.48
CA ASN A 104 23.64 -26.42 -16.76
C ASN A 104 24.69 -25.75 -15.87
N ARG A 105 25.19 -24.61 -16.35
CA ARG A 105 25.99 -23.66 -15.57
C ARG A 105 25.27 -22.33 -15.57
N TYR A 106 25.28 -21.66 -14.44
CA TYR A 106 24.63 -20.36 -14.27
C TYR A 106 25.63 -19.29 -13.89
N TRP A 107 25.41 -18.08 -14.37
CA TRP A 107 26.18 -16.90 -14.03
C TRP A 107 25.26 -15.86 -13.41
N LEU A 108 25.81 -15.06 -12.50
CA LEU A 108 25.11 -13.95 -11.87
C LEU A 108 25.82 -12.65 -12.25
N GLY A 109 25.06 -11.63 -12.63
CA GLY A 109 25.57 -10.28 -12.85
C GLY A 109 24.91 -9.28 -11.91
N ASP A 110 25.69 -8.45 -11.25
CA ASP A 110 25.20 -7.33 -10.44
C ASP A 110 25.37 -6.01 -11.20
N LYS A 111 24.33 -5.18 -11.19
CA LYS A 111 24.32 -3.86 -11.81
C LYS A 111 24.32 -2.79 -10.72
N ASP A 112 25.24 -1.85 -10.80
CA ASP A 112 25.28 -0.69 -9.89
C ASP A 112 24.37 0.46 -10.34
N LEU A 113 24.25 1.49 -9.49
CA LEU A 113 23.48 2.69 -9.79
C LEU A 113 24.01 3.49 -11.00
N SER A 114 25.30 3.35 -11.36
CA SER A 114 25.88 3.97 -12.56
C SER A 114 25.59 3.16 -13.84
N GLY A 115 24.99 1.99 -13.69
CA GLY A 115 24.69 1.04 -14.75
C GLY A 115 25.85 0.09 -15.09
N GLN A 116 26.95 0.12 -14.34
CA GLN A 116 28.06 -0.81 -14.51
C GLN A 116 27.61 -2.22 -14.11
N LEU A 117 27.83 -3.19 -15.00
CA LEU A 117 27.54 -4.61 -14.77
C LEU A 117 28.83 -5.36 -14.41
N THR A 118 28.81 -6.03 -13.26
CA THR A 118 29.87 -6.94 -12.80
C THR A 118 29.35 -8.37 -12.89
N ILE A 119 30.15 -9.31 -13.42
CA ILE A 119 29.76 -10.72 -13.58
C ILE A 119 30.55 -11.58 -12.59
N HIS A 120 29.84 -12.39 -11.80
CA HIS A 120 30.42 -13.33 -10.84
C HIS A 120 30.70 -14.70 -11.44
N ASP A 121 31.53 -15.49 -10.74
CA ASP A 121 31.88 -16.85 -11.15
C ASP A 121 30.66 -17.78 -11.26
N PRO A 122 30.70 -18.77 -12.17
CA PRO A 122 29.54 -19.61 -12.44
C PRO A 122 29.32 -20.68 -11.38
N VAL A 123 28.05 -21.04 -11.18
CA VAL A 123 27.63 -22.15 -10.31
C VAL A 123 27.05 -23.31 -11.12
N ALA A 124 27.31 -24.54 -10.67
CA ALA A 124 26.68 -25.75 -11.19
C ALA A 124 25.62 -26.28 -10.22
N PRO A 125 24.47 -26.80 -10.69
CA PRO A 125 23.43 -27.29 -9.80
C PRO A 125 23.84 -28.51 -8.98
N VAL A 126 23.46 -28.51 -7.70
CA VAL A 126 23.56 -29.67 -6.79
C VAL A 126 22.18 -30.32 -6.66
N GLU A 127 22.11 -31.65 -6.63
CA GLU A 127 20.83 -32.36 -6.49
C GLU A 127 20.30 -32.30 -5.05
N THR A 128 19.00 -32.04 -4.88
CA THR A 128 18.30 -32.14 -3.59
C THR A 128 17.13 -33.12 -3.64
N ARG A 129 16.75 -33.64 -2.47
CA ARG A 129 15.51 -34.41 -2.28
C ARG A 129 14.36 -33.57 -1.72
N GLN A 130 14.64 -32.33 -1.32
CA GLN A 130 13.62 -31.42 -0.79
C GLN A 130 12.75 -30.89 -1.93
N PRO A 131 11.43 -30.72 -1.69
CA PRO A 131 10.58 -30.00 -2.63
C PRO A 131 11.08 -28.55 -2.78
N PRO A 132 10.87 -27.91 -3.94
CA PRO A 132 11.22 -26.52 -4.13
C PRO A 132 10.45 -25.63 -3.13
N PRO A 133 11.10 -24.62 -2.52
CA PRO A 133 10.47 -23.70 -1.57
C PRO A 133 9.30 -22.94 -2.22
N MET A 134 8.45 -22.35 -1.37
CA MET A 134 7.33 -21.52 -1.80
C MET A 134 7.80 -20.26 -2.53
N GLN A 135 8.83 -19.59 -2.01
CA GLN A 135 9.46 -18.45 -2.66
C GLN A 135 10.45 -18.93 -3.73
N ARG A 136 10.21 -18.53 -4.98
CA ARG A 136 10.96 -19.00 -6.16
C ARG A 136 11.57 -17.88 -6.99
N TYR A 137 11.14 -16.64 -6.74
CA TYR A 137 11.54 -15.46 -7.51
C TYR A 137 11.70 -14.28 -6.57
N SER A 138 12.81 -13.57 -6.68
CA SER A 138 12.93 -12.20 -6.18
C SER A 138 12.21 -11.24 -7.11
N ALA A 139 11.73 -10.14 -6.53
CA ALA A 139 11.06 -9.09 -7.27
C ALA A 139 11.97 -8.52 -8.36
N LEU A 140 11.47 -8.54 -9.59
CA LEU A 140 12.06 -7.85 -10.72
C LEU A 140 11.98 -6.32 -10.56
N LEU A 141 12.75 -5.57 -11.32
CA LEU A 141 12.78 -4.11 -11.28
C LEU A 141 11.43 -3.53 -11.70
N SER A 142 10.72 -4.13 -12.66
CA SER A 142 9.31 -3.80 -12.95
C SER A 142 8.32 -4.37 -11.94
N GLN A 143 8.69 -5.27 -11.05
CA GLN A 143 7.80 -5.74 -9.97
C GLN A 143 8.00 -4.94 -8.68
N VAL A 144 9.20 -4.39 -8.52
CA VAL A 144 9.48 -3.32 -7.58
C VAL A 144 9.08 -1.97 -8.19
N GLY A 145 8.81 -1.88 -9.51
CA GLY A 145 8.80 -0.63 -10.27
C GLY A 145 8.13 -0.56 -11.66
N GLY A 146 7.09 -1.34 -12.00
CA GLY A 146 6.61 -1.32 -13.40
C GLY A 146 5.20 -1.81 -13.75
N LYS A 147 4.68 -1.10 -14.75
CA LYS A 147 3.53 -1.45 -15.59
C LYS A 147 3.87 -2.50 -16.66
N GLN A 148 2.87 -3.36 -16.91
CA GLN A 148 2.61 -4.22 -18.09
C GLN A 148 3.63 -5.35 -18.37
N THR A 149 3.31 -6.65 -18.29
CA THR A 149 2.10 -7.36 -18.70
C THR A 149 1.94 -8.59 -17.80
N VAL A 150 1.21 -8.47 -16.69
CA VAL A 150 0.73 -9.67 -15.99
C VAL A 150 -0.23 -10.36 -16.97
N GLN A 151 0.11 -11.58 -17.41
CA GLN A 151 -0.73 -12.34 -18.33
C GLN A 151 -2.18 -12.32 -17.83
N PRO A 152 -3.20 -12.15 -18.71
CA PRO A 152 -4.61 -12.21 -18.34
C PRO A 152 -4.98 -13.47 -17.53
N LYS A 153 -4.20 -14.54 -17.69
CA LYS A 153 -4.30 -15.77 -16.89
C LYS A 153 -3.87 -15.62 -15.44
N LEU A 154 -2.82 -14.87 -15.13
CA LEU A 154 -2.40 -14.65 -13.74
C LEU A 154 -3.37 -13.67 -13.05
N ARG A 155 -3.87 -12.66 -13.79
CA ARG A 155 -4.93 -11.76 -13.30
C ARG A 155 -6.24 -12.51 -13.07
N ALA A 156 -6.61 -13.44 -13.95
CA ALA A 156 -7.76 -14.31 -13.77
C ALA A 156 -7.53 -15.32 -12.63
N GLU A 157 -6.35 -15.92 -12.49
CA GLU A 157 -6.01 -16.85 -11.41
C GLU A 157 -5.93 -16.13 -10.05
N MET A 158 -5.43 -14.90 -9.98
CA MET A 158 -5.34 -14.09 -8.76
C MET A 158 -6.69 -13.43 -8.42
N ALA A 159 -7.49 -13.01 -9.39
CA ALA A 159 -8.90 -12.66 -9.18
C ALA A 159 -9.72 -13.89 -8.75
N THR A 160 -9.42 -15.08 -9.27
CA THR A 160 -10.00 -16.34 -8.81
C THR A 160 -9.53 -16.68 -7.39
N ARG A 161 -8.27 -16.37 -7.00
CA ARG A 161 -7.79 -16.50 -5.62
C ARG A 161 -8.36 -15.45 -4.67
N ARG A 162 -8.59 -14.21 -5.12
CA ARG A 162 -9.28 -13.14 -4.37
C ARG A 162 -10.73 -13.51 -4.14
N ALA A 163 -11.43 -13.97 -5.20
CA ALA A 163 -12.77 -14.54 -5.09
C ALA A 163 -12.79 -15.81 -4.23
N GLN A 164 -11.79 -16.69 -4.35
CA GLN A 164 -11.70 -17.91 -3.53
C GLN A 164 -11.39 -17.61 -2.06
N ARG A 165 -10.52 -16.65 -1.74
CA ARG A 165 -10.24 -16.17 -0.38
C ARG A 165 -11.45 -15.45 0.22
N GLN A 166 -12.14 -14.61 -0.55
CA GLN A 166 -13.42 -14.01 -0.13
C GLN A 166 -14.51 -15.07 0.09
N THR A 167 -14.56 -16.14 -0.73
CA THR A 167 -15.50 -17.26 -0.51
C THR A 167 -15.10 -18.19 0.64
N SER A 168 -13.80 -18.32 0.95
CA SER A 168 -13.32 -19.11 2.10
C SER A 168 -13.28 -18.33 3.41
N LEU A 169 -13.37 -17.00 3.35
CA LEU A 169 -13.63 -16.09 4.47
C LEU A 169 -15.14 -15.80 4.58
N SER A 170 -15.94 -16.87 4.50
CA SER A 170 -17.38 -16.76 4.78
C SER A 170 -17.56 -16.27 6.21
N ILE A 171 -17.89 -14.99 6.36
CA ILE A 171 -18.46 -14.43 7.58
C ILE A 171 -19.74 -15.26 7.83
N PRO A 172 -19.90 -15.91 8.99
CA PRO A 172 -21.12 -16.62 9.29
C PRO A 172 -22.31 -15.66 9.15
N PRO A 173 -23.45 -16.07 8.57
CA PRO A 173 -24.63 -15.23 8.49
C PRO A 173 -25.01 -14.81 9.92
N MET A 174 -24.89 -13.50 10.20
CA MET A 174 -25.23 -12.98 11.51
C MET A 174 -26.75 -13.04 11.69
N VAL A 175 -27.16 -13.51 12.86
CA VAL A 175 -28.56 -13.65 13.28
C VAL A 175 -29.23 -12.29 13.17
N THR A 176 -30.19 -12.16 12.25
CA THR A 176 -31.10 -11.01 12.18
C THR A 176 -31.98 -11.01 13.42
N SER A 177 -31.53 -10.33 14.48
CA SER A 177 -32.43 -10.00 15.57
C SER A 177 -33.45 -8.99 15.01
N SER A 178 -34.71 -9.38 15.00
CA SER A 178 -35.86 -8.56 14.60
C SER A 178 -36.16 -7.49 15.65
N GLN A 179 -35.15 -6.67 15.98
CA GLN A 179 -35.36 -5.49 16.80
C GLN A 179 -36.08 -4.44 15.96
N ARG A 180 -37.23 -4.00 16.45
CA ARG A 180 -37.97 -2.85 15.89
C ARG A 180 -37.00 -1.68 15.83
N LEU A 181 -36.82 -1.13 14.62
CA LEU A 181 -36.05 0.07 14.35
C LEU A 181 -36.49 1.19 15.32
N GLN A 182 -35.65 1.47 16.32
CA GLN A 182 -35.71 2.73 17.04
C GLN A 182 -35.30 3.82 16.03
N PRO A 183 -35.93 5.01 16.01
CA PRO A 183 -35.50 6.10 15.14
C PRO A 183 -34.04 6.45 15.48
N TRP A 184 -33.14 6.29 14.51
CA TRP A 184 -31.70 6.49 14.70
C TRP A 184 -31.28 7.98 14.63
N GLU A 185 -32.19 8.89 14.26
CA GLU A 185 -31.90 10.30 13.94
C GLU A 185 -32.44 11.31 14.96
N PRO A 186 -31.60 11.86 15.85
CA PRO A 186 -31.77 13.22 16.33
C PRO A 186 -31.51 14.21 15.18
N PRO A 187 -32.41 15.16 14.88
CA PRO A 187 -32.18 16.15 13.83
C PRO A 187 -31.04 17.11 14.22
N GLY A 188 -30.26 17.57 13.22
CA GLY A 188 -29.26 18.62 13.40
C GLY A 188 -27.92 18.18 14.01
N LEU A 189 -27.63 16.88 14.08
CA LEU A 189 -26.32 16.39 14.53
C LEU A 189 -25.17 16.90 13.62
N PRO A 190 -24.00 17.23 14.20
CA PRO A 190 -22.78 17.42 13.41
C PRO A 190 -22.36 16.09 12.74
N PRO A 191 -21.57 16.13 11.65
CA PRO A 191 -21.24 14.93 10.87
C PRO A 191 -20.68 13.76 11.68
N HIS A 192 -19.71 13.99 12.58
CA HIS A 192 -19.11 12.94 13.41
C HIS A 192 -20.15 12.25 14.33
N ALA A 193 -21.03 13.03 14.97
CA ALA A 193 -22.07 12.45 15.84
C ALA A 193 -23.13 11.69 15.03
N ARG A 194 -23.39 12.14 13.79
CA ARG A 194 -24.24 11.38 12.86
C ARG A 194 -23.58 10.06 12.47
N GLN A 195 -22.26 10.04 12.26
CA GLN A 195 -21.55 8.81 11.96
C GLN A 195 -21.63 7.80 13.11
N TYR A 196 -21.42 8.24 14.36
CA TYR A 196 -21.63 7.38 15.52
C TYR A 196 -23.06 6.80 15.59
N ALA A 197 -24.07 7.60 15.22
CA ALA A 197 -25.45 7.12 15.17
C ALA A 197 -25.69 6.10 14.03
N LEU A 198 -25.05 6.29 12.86
CA LEU A 198 -25.10 5.35 11.74
C LEU A 198 -24.41 4.01 12.09
N ALA A 199 -23.21 4.08 12.65
CA ALA A 199 -22.45 2.91 13.08
C ALA A 199 -23.19 2.11 14.17
N ALA A 200 -24.01 2.77 15.01
CA ALA A 200 -24.76 2.14 16.09
C ALA A 200 -26.05 1.40 15.67
N VAL A 201 -26.42 1.41 14.38
CA VAL A 201 -27.66 0.79 13.89
C VAL A 201 -27.46 -0.07 12.65
N PRO A 202 -28.38 -0.99 12.34
CA PRO A 202 -28.34 -1.70 11.06
C PRO A 202 -28.39 -0.70 9.89
N ALA A 203 -27.35 -0.75 9.06
CA ALA A 203 -27.17 0.05 7.86
C ALA A 203 -26.57 -0.82 6.76
N ILE A 204 -26.60 -0.35 5.52
CA ILE A 204 -25.91 -0.98 4.39
C ILE A 204 -24.75 -0.08 3.99
N ASN A 205 -23.55 -0.63 3.99
CA ASN A 205 -22.33 0.04 3.51
C ASN A 205 -22.17 -0.28 2.02
N ILE A 206 -22.02 0.77 1.22
CA ILE A 206 -21.85 0.71 -0.23
C ILE A 206 -20.50 1.36 -0.55
N ASP A 207 -19.55 0.54 -0.98
CA ASP A 207 -18.18 0.97 -1.23
C ASP A 207 -17.99 1.41 -2.69
N VAL A 208 -17.43 2.60 -2.87
CA VAL A 208 -17.20 3.22 -4.18
C VAL A 208 -15.71 3.50 -4.36
N TRP A 209 -15.10 2.98 -5.42
CA TRP A 209 -13.65 3.03 -5.66
C TRP A 209 -13.23 3.98 -6.80
N GLU A 210 -14.20 4.48 -7.57
CA GLU A 210 -13.97 5.45 -8.63
C GLU A 210 -15.09 6.49 -8.68
N THR A 211 -14.83 7.64 -9.31
CA THR A 211 -15.85 8.67 -9.45
C THR A 211 -16.81 8.32 -10.59
N GLY A 212 -18.12 8.36 -10.35
CA GLY A 212 -19.12 8.09 -11.39
C GLY A 212 -20.56 8.01 -10.89
N TRP A 213 -21.47 7.64 -11.78
CA TRP A 213 -22.86 7.39 -11.44
C TRP A 213 -23.05 5.91 -11.13
N TYR A 214 -23.57 5.59 -9.95
CA TYR A 214 -23.71 4.23 -9.46
C TYR A 214 -25.17 3.80 -9.42
N ARG A 215 -25.41 2.51 -9.67
CA ARG A 215 -26.72 1.85 -9.46
C ARG A 215 -26.54 0.68 -8.52
N VAL A 216 -27.45 0.56 -7.55
CA VAL A 216 -27.54 -0.58 -6.65
C VAL A 216 -28.97 -1.07 -6.63
N THR A 217 -29.17 -2.31 -7.06
CA THR A 217 -30.49 -2.91 -7.19
C THR A 217 -31.05 -3.31 -5.83
N GLN A 218 -32.37 -3.38 -5.73
CA GLN A 218 -33.02 -3.87 -4.51
C GLN A 218 -32.56 -5.28 -4.11
N PRO A 219 -32.44 -6.27 -5.03
CA PRO A 219 -31.99 -7.60 -4.65
C PRO A 219 -30.60 -7.60 -3.99
N GLU A 220 -29.69 -6.74 -4.45
CA GLU A 220 -28.35 -6.59 -3.83
C GLU A 220 -28.44 -5.98 -2.43
N LEU A 221 -29.26 -4.93 -2.26
CA LEU A 221 -29.47 -4.31 -0.95
C LEU A 221 -30.15 -5.27 0.04
N VAL A 222 -31.11 -6.07 -0.41
CA VAL A 222 -31.78 -7.09 0.41
C VAL A 222 -30.82 -8.22 0.76
N ALA A 223 -29.97 -8.64 -0.19
CA ALA A 223 -28.90 -9.61 0.08
C ALA A 223 -27.91 -9.10 1.13
N ALA A 224 -27.65 -7.79 1.15
CA ALA A 224 -26.85 -7.11 2.17
C ALA A 224 -27.62 -6.83 3.48
N GLY A 225 -28.91 -7.16 3.57
CA GLY A 225 -29.69 -7.11 4.82
C GLY A 225 -30.72 -5.99 4.92
N LEU A 226 -31.00 -5.25 3.85
CA LEU A 226 -32.09 -4.27 3.82
C LEU A 226 -33.46 -4.98 3.95
N ASP A 227 -34.38 -4.42 4.75
CA ASP A 227 -35.75 -4.96 4.81
C ASP A 227 -36.43 -4.75 3.44
N PRO A 228 -36.90 -5.82 2.76
CA PRO A 228 -37.55 -5.72 1.46
C PRO A 228 -38.89 -4.95 1.50
N ARG A 229 -39.41 -4.63 2.69
CA ARG A 229 -40.64 -3.84 2.89
C ARG A 229 -40.36 -2.38 3.23
N VAL A 230 -39.12 -1.93 3.05
CA VAL A 230 -38.75 -0.54 3.28
C VAL A 230 -39.55 0.39 2.35
N ASP A 231 -40.01 1.51 2.90
CA ASP A 231 -40.58 2.60 2.11
C ASP A 231 -39.45 3.28 1.32
N PRO A 232 -39.43 3.21 -0.02
CA PRO A 232 -38.35 3.77 -0.84
C PRO A 232 -38.20 5.29 -0.65
N HIS A 233 -39.24 6.01 -0.21
CA HIS A 233 -39.14 7.44 0.08
C HIS A 233 -38.31 7.76 1.33
N ARG A 234 -38.12 6.77 2.21
CA ARG A 234 -37.37 6.91 3.47
C ARG A 234 -35.93 6.40 3.39
N LEU A 235 -35.51 5.89 2.23
CA LEU A 235 -34.12 5.56 1.99
C LEU A 235 -33.28 6.84 1.99
N GLN A 236 -32.25 6.86 2.84
CA GLN A 236 -31.31 7.95 3.01
C GLN A 236 -29.89 7.40 2.85
N LEU A 237 -29.10 8.05 1.99
CA LEU A 237 -27.70 7.70 1.76
C LEU A 237 -26.81 8.78 2.40
N PHE A 238 -25.72 8.39 3.07
CA PHE A 238 -24.78 9.30 3.71
C PHE A 238 -23.34 9.01 3.28
N VAL A 239 -22.53 10.06 3.19
CA VAL A 239 -21.07 9.99 3.03
C VAL A 239 -20.46 11.08 3.92
N ASP A 240 -19.41 10.75 4.68
CA ASP A 240 -18.80 11.65 5.68
C ASP A 240 -19.81 12.27 6.64
N GLY A 241 -20.85 11.50 7.02
CA GLY A 241 -21.95 11.98 7.85
C GLY A 241 -22.82 13.07 7.21
N ARG A 242 -22.75 13.29 5.89
CA ARG A 242 -23.59 14.22 5.12
C ARG A 242 -24.51 13.45 4.19
N GLN A 243 -25.76 13.88 4.10
CA GLN A 243 -26.76 13.17 3.31
C GLN A 243 -26.57 13.44 1.81
N GLN A 244 -26.46 12.36 1.04
CA GLN A 244 -26.32 12.34 -0.41
C GLN A 244 -27.70 12.22 -1.08
N ALA A 245 -27.94 13.02 -2.12
CA ALA A 245 -29.13 12.86 -2.95
C ALA A 245 -29.06 11.56 -3.77
N ILE A 246 -30.16 10.79 -3.76
CA ILE A 246 -30.32 9.57 -4.55
C ILE A 246 -31.48 9.69 -5.53
N TRP A 247 -31.38 8.98 -6.65
CA TRP A 247 -32.51 8.64 -7.50
C TRP A 247 -33.05 7.28 -7.06
N VAL A 248 -34.37 7.09 -7.07
CA VAL A 248 -34.97 5.76 -6.86
C VAL A 248 -35.76 5.40 -8.11
N THR A 249 -35.38 4.30 -8.76
CA THR A 249 -36.09 3.78 -9.93
C THR A 249 -37.18 2.80 -9.48
N GLY A 250 -38.35 2.85 -10.11
CA GLY A 250 -39.46 1.92 -9.89
C GLY A 250 -40.28 2.11 -8.61
N GLY A 251 -39.74 2.72 -7.55
CA GLY A 251 -40.42 2.93 -6.26
C GLY A 251 -41.48 4.04 -6.20
N GLU A 252 -42.08 4.43 -7.33
CA GLU A 252 -43.14 5.46 -7.39
C GLU A 252 -44.47 5.00 -6.76
N ASP A 253 -44.67 3.69 -6.66
CA ASP A 253 -45.84 3.06 -6.06
C ASP A 253 -45.73 2.91 -4.53
N GLY A 254 -44.61 3.37 -3.94
CA GLY A 254 -44.32 3.28 -2.51
C GLY A 254 -43.84 1.90 -2.05
N HIS A 255 -43.57 0.98 -2.99
CA HIS A 255 -42.94 -0.30 -2.74
C HIS A 255 -41.51 -0.29 -3.28
N PHE A 256 -40.60 -1.04 -2.64
CA PHE A 256 -39.21 -1.21 -3.11
C PHE A 256 -39.02 -2.66 -3.54
N ASP A 257 -39.42 -2.95 -4.77
CA ASP A 257 -39.54 -4.27 -5.36
C ASP A 257 -38.25 -4.71 -6.06
N ALA A 258 -38.19 -5.98 -6.49
CA ALA A 258 -36.98 -6.58 -7.09
C ALA A 258 -36.56 -5.97 -8.44
N GLN A 259 -37.38 -5.09 -9.05
CA GLN A 259 -37.03 -4.35 -10.27
C GLN A 259 -36.52 -2.93 -9.97
N ASP A 260 -36.55 -2.52 -8.70
CA ASP A 260 -36.20 -1.19 -8.27
C ASP A 260 -34.71 -1.12 -7.96
N ALA A 261 -34.18 0.11 -8.01
CA ALA A 261 -32.81 0.39 -7.63
C ALA A 261 -32.72 1.78 -7.01
N ILE A 262 -31.63 2.00 -6.27
CA ILE A 262 -31.16 3.34 -5.98
C ILE A 262 -30.02 3.68 -6.94
N GLU A 263 -29.92 4.95 -7.28
CA GLU A 263 -28.78 5.47 -8.03
C GLU A 263 -28.26 6.76 -7.42
N PHE A 264 -26.97 7.01 -7.54
CA PHE A 264 -26.34 8.19 -6.94
C PHE A 264 -25.01 8.51 -7.60
N TYR A 265 -24.53 9.73 -7.39
CA TYR A 265 -23.18 10.12 -7.76
C TYR A 265 -22.21 9.73 -6.64
N GLY A 266 -21.29 8.81 -6.96
CA GLY A 266 -20.26 8.31 -6.07
C GLY A 266 -18.89 8.90 -6.42
N ILE A 267 -18.08 9.16 -5.40
CA ILE A 267 -16.69 9.63 -5.52
C ILE A 267 -15.82 8.67 -4.72
N GLY A 268 -14.91 7.97 -5.40
CA GLY A 268 -13.86 7.20 -4.75
C GLY A 268 -12.78 8.08 -4.13
N LEU A 269 -11.92 7.50 -3.32
CA LEU A 269 -10.81 8.19 -2.66
C LEU A 269 -9.49 8.00 -3.42
N ASP A 270 -8.52 8.84 -3.08
CA ASP A 270 -7.13 8.66 -3.51
C ASP A 270 -6.18 8.98 -2.35
N THR A 271 -6.24 8.17 -1.29
CA THR A 271 -5.37 8.29 -0.11
C THR A 271 -4.22 7.28 -0.19
N PRO A 272 -3.18 7.37 0.64
CA PRO A 272 -2.17 6.31 0.73
C PRO A 272 -2.74 4.95 1.14
N TRP A 273 -3.87 4.90 1.87
CA TRP A 273 -4.37 3.69 2.51
C TRP A 273 -5.55 3.02 1.79
N THR A 274 -6.32 3.79 1.03
CA THR A 274 -7.49 3.29 0.30
C THR A 274 -7.87 4.18 -0.88
N ASP A 275 -8.47 3.55 -1.88
CA ASP A 275 -9.17 4.17 -3.01
C ASP A 275 -10.69 4.20 -2.83
N THR A 276 -11.18 3.62 -1.74
CA THR A 276 -12.59 3.32 -1.56
C THR A 276 -13.21 4.28 -0.53
N GLN A 277 -14.32 4.90 -0.93
CA GLN A 277 -15.20 5.67 -0.06
C GLN A 277 -16.41 4.83 0.31
N THR A 278 -16.76 4.79 1.60
CA THR A 278 -17.97 4.10 2.07
C THR A 278 -19.15 5.06 2.11
N TYR A 279 -20.27 4.62 1.51
CA TYR A 279 -21.57 5.28 1.58
C TYR A 279 -22.53 4.46 2.44
N TRP A 280 -23.25 5.12 3.33
CA TRP A 280 -24.10 4.49 4.34
C TRP A 280 -25.57 4.66 3.97
N LEU A 281 -26.24 3.56 3.62
CA LEU A 281 -27.67 3.53 3.31
C LEU A 281 -28.47 3.04 4.52
N VAL A 282 -29.49 3.82 4.90
CA VAL A 282 -30.39 3.51 6.01
C VAL A 282 -31.84 3.84 5.66
N ALA A 283 -32.76 3.14 6.33
CA ALA A 283 -34.18 3.48 6.32
C ALA A 283 -34.49 4.45 7.46
N GLY A 284 -34.66 5.73 7.11
CA GLY A 284 -34.90 6.81 8.07
C GLY A 284 -36.34 6.91 8.56
N SER A 285 -36.55 7.86 9.49
CA SER A 285 -37.90 8.29 9.89
C SER A 285 -38.46 9.41 9.01
N GLN A 286 -37.59 10.12 8.30
CA GLN A 286 -37.89 11.22 7.39
C GLN A 286 -37.65 10.82 5.93
N PRO A 287 -38.27 11.52 4.97
CA PRO A 287 -37.92 11.36 3.57
C PRO A 287 -36.43 11.63 3.32
N GLY A 288 -35.81 10.82 2.46
CA GLY A 288 -34.43 11.06 2.07
C GLY A 288 -34.26 12.12 1.00
N HIS A 289 -33.04 12.64 0.86
CA HIS A 289 -32.70 13.55 -0.23
C HIS A 289 -32.85 12.87 -1.59
N ARG A 290 -33.46 13.57 -2.55
CA ARG A 290 -33.70 13.07 -3.91
C ARG A 290 -33.06 13.98 -4.94
N VAL A 291 -32.55 13.37 -6.00
CA VAL A 291 -32.06 14.09 -7.18
C VAL A 291 -33.21 14.90 -7.76
N GLN A 292 -32.98 16.20 -7.98
CA GLN A 292 -33.99 17.12 -8.52
C GLN A 292 -33.84 17.21 -10.03
N THR A 293 -34.94 17.18 -10.78
CA THR A 293 -34.92 17.43 -12.23
C THR A 293 -35.09 18.92 -12.52
N GLU A 294 -34.13 19.49 -13.25
CA GLU A 294 -34.24 20.83 -13.80
C GLU A 294 -34.78 20.79 -15.25
N PRO A 295 -35.85 21.55 -15.55
CA PRO A 295 -36.46 21.54 -16.88
C PRO A 295 -35.56 22.21 -17.91
N SER A 296 -35.58 21.68 -19.13
CA SER A 296 -34.88 22.26 -20.27
C SER A 296 -35.44 23.65 -20.60
N ARG A 297 -34.59 24.68 -20.60
CA ARG A 297 -34.95 26.04 -21.05
C ARG A 297 -34.53 26.23 -22.50
N SER A 298 -35.33 26.94 -23.29
CA SER A 298 -35.01 27.25 -24.69
C SER A 298 -33.99 28.39 -24.87
N GLN A 299 -33.62 29.07 -23.77
CA GLN A 299 -32.72 30.22 -23.75
C GLN A 299 -31.41 29.86 -23.05
N GLY A 300 -30.30 30.34 -23.61
CA GLY A 300 -28.93 30.20 -23.08
C GLY A 300 -27.93 30.66 -24.14
N ALA A 301 -26.79 31.20 -23.70
CA ALA A 301 -25.70 31.56 -24.62
C ALA A 301 -25.05 30.28 -25.18
N ALA A 302 -24.54 30.32 -26.41
CA ALA A 302 -23.69 29.23 -26.88
C ALA A 302 -22.37 29.26 -26.07
N PRO A 303 -21.93 28.13 -25.49
CA PRO A 303 -20.63 28.07 -24.83
C PRO A 303 -19.50 28.19 -25.89
N PRO A 304 -18.24 28.37 -25.45
CA PRO A 304 -17.08 28.12 -26.31
C PRO A 304 -17.17 26.74 -27.00
N PRO A 305 -16.51 26.51 -28.14
CA PRO A 305 -16.58 25.24 -28.88
C PRO A 305 -15.92 24.06 -28.15
N SER A 306 -15.06 24.35 -27.18
CA SER A 306 -14.29 23.42 -26.38
C SER A 306 -14.27 23.86 -24.91
N PHE A 307 -13.72 23.01 -24.06
CA PHE A 307 -13.48 23.30 -22.66
C PHE A 307 -12.12 22.71 -22.24
N PRO A 308 -11.49 23.25 -21.18
CA PRO A 308 -10.23 22.73 -20.68
C PRO A 308 -10.44 21.35 -20.06
N PHE A 309 -9.67 20.37 -20.54
CA PHE A 309 -9.67 18.99 -20.04
C PHE A 309 -8.25 18.57 -19.65
N THR A 310 -8.13 17.84 -18.55
CA THR A 310 -6.83 17.38 -18.02
C THR A 310 -6.75 15.87 -18.03
N ILE A 311 -5.73 15.34 -18.70
CA ILE A 311 -5.25 13.96 -18.53
C ILE A 311 -4.18 13.97 -17.45
N ALA A 312 -4.22 13.01 -16.53
CA ALA A 312 -3.18 12.80 -15.54
C ALA A 312 -2.65 11.36 -15.65
N LEU A 313 -1.33 11.24 -15.80
CA LEU A 313 -0.61 9.98 -15.68
C LEU A 313 0.16 9.99 -14.36
N GLN A 314 -0.31 9.19 -13.42
CA GLN A 314 0.34 8.96 -12.13
C GLN A 314 0.47 7.45 -11.97
N ASP A 315 1.63 6.92 -12.35
CA ASP A 315 1.91 5.50 -12.20
C ASP A 315 2.39 5.22 -10.77
N ARG A 316 1.94 4.11 -10.20
CA ARG A 316 2.25 3.73 -8.79
C ARG A 316 2.87 2.35 -8.75
N SER A 317 3.85 2.17 -9.62
CA SER A 317 4.46 0.88 -9.86
C SER A 317 5.74 0.68 -9.05
N LEU A 318 6.31 1.76 -8.50
CA LEU A 318 7.56 1.79 -7.74
C LEU A 318 7.41 2.36 -6.32
N TYR A 319 7.62 1.54 -5.29
CA TYR A 319 7.69 2.03 -3.91
C TYR A 319 9.15 2.31 -3.47
N LEU A 320 9.40 3.49 -2.88
CA LEU A 320 10.73 3.88 -2.40
C LEU A 320 10.71 4.36 -0.94
N ALA A 321 11.04 3.48 0.00
CA ALA A 321 11.09 3.81 1.43
C ALA A 321 12.12 4.89 1.80
N ILE A 322 13.16 5.09 0.99
CA ILE A 322 14.19 6.11 1.28
C ILE A 322 13.69 7.54 1.09
N VAL A 323 12.67 7.74 0.26
CA VAL A 323 12.08 9.06 0.06
C VAL A 323 11.22 9.37 1.28
N LYS A 324 11.44 10.51 1.95
CA LYS A 324 10.73 10.87 3.19
C LYS A 324 9.70 11.95 2.88
N ASN A 325 8.52 11.51 2.42
CA ASN A 325 7.48 12.38 1.88
C ASN A 325 6.34 12.67 2.88
N GLY A 326 6.43 12.16 4.10
CA GLY A 326 5.48 12.46 5.17
C GLY A 326 4.13 11.76 4.94
N GLU A 327 3.10 12.55 4.62
CA GLU A 327 1.75 12.01 4.28
C GLU A 327 1.58 11.77 2.77
N ALA A 328 2.49 12.28 1.93
CA ALA A 328 2.44 12.01 0.50
C ALA A 328 2.93 10.60 0.19
N SER A 329 2.38 10.02 -0.88
CA SER A 329 2.72 8.66 -1.30
C SER A 329 4.19 8.55 -1.71
N ASN A 330 4.77 7.40 -1.39
CA ASN A 330 6.09 6.95 -1.88
C ASN A 330 5.99 5.95 -3.02
N PHE A 331 4.83 5.88 -3.67
CA PHE A 331 4.64 5.21 -4.94
C PHE A 331 4.88 6.16 -6.11
N PHE A 332 5.71 5.72 -7.03
CA PHE A 332 6.14 6.45 -8.22
C PHE A 332 6.00 5.59 -9.46
N GLY A 333 6.21 6.21 -10.62
CA GLY A 333 6.30 5.54 -11.90
C GLY A 333 7.74 5.24 -12.29
N ALA A 334 8.01 5.42 -13.57
CA ALA A 334 9.26 5.01 -14.20
C ALA A 334 10.52 5.63 -13.56
N LEU A 335 11.57 4.80 -13.49
CA LEU A 335 12.90 5.16 -13.03
C LEU A 335 13.68 5.94 -14.10
N LEU A 336 14.24 7.08 -13.71
CA LEU A 336 15.12 7.92 -14.51
C LEU A 336 16.53 7.81 -13.95
N ALA A 337 17.33 6.92 -14.55
CA ALA A 337 18.75 6.73 -14.24
C ALA A 337 19.60 7.14 -15.45
N ASN A 338 20.09 6.18 -16.24
CA ASN A 338 21.02 6.44 -17.35
C ASN A 338 20.39 6.29 -18.76
N GLU A 339 19.13 5.90 -18.86
CA GLU A 339 18.42 5.70 -20.14
C GLU A 339 17.21 6.63 -20.25
N PRO A 340 16.86 7.09 -21.47
CA PRO A 340 15.62 7.81 -21.71
C PRO A 340 14.38 6.96 -21.38
N VAL A 341 13.33 7.62 -20.90
CA VAL A 341 12.03 7.02 -20.63
C VAL A 341 10.96 7.71 -21.46
N GLU A 342 10.12 6.92 -22.13
CA GLU A 342 8.95 7.40 -22.86
C GLU A 342 7.67 7.21 -22.04
N GLN A 343 6.79 8.21 -22.07
CA GLN A 343 5.48 8.23 -21.42
C GLN A 343 4.43 8.63 -22.44
N VAL A 344 3.40 7.80 -22.62
CA VAL A 344 2.37 8.02 -23.65
C VAL A 344 1.14 8.67 -23.02
N LEU A 345 0.71 9.79 -23.59
CA LEU A 345 -0.49 10.54 -23.24
C LEU A 345 -1.53 10.36 -24.36
N MET A 346 -2.69 9.78 -24.04
CA MET A 346 -3.79 9.56 -24.98
C MET A 346 -4.71 10.78 -25.02
N VAL A 347 -4.57 11.60 -26.06
CA VAL A 347 -5.39 12.79 -26.28
C VAL A 347 -6.60 12.42 -27.11
N HIS A 348 -7.79 12.76 -26.61
CA HIS A 348 -9.06 12.53 -27.30
C HIS A 348 -9.83 13.83 -27.51
N HIS A 349 -10.46 13.96 -28.66
CA HIS A 349 -11.32 15.06 -29.05
C HIS A 349 -10.67 16.45 -28.93
N LEU A 350 -9.42 16.55 -29.35
CA LEU A 350 -8.66 17.80 -29.40
C LEU A 350 -9.41 18.85 -30.23
N ASP A 351 -9.47 20.09 -29.75
CA ASP A 351 -9.93 21.23 -30.55
C ASP A 351 -8.73 21.91 -31.25
N PRO A 352 -8.42 21.57 -32.51
CA PRO A 352 -7.28 22.16 -33.23
C PRO A 352 -7.50 23.62 -33.62
N ALA A 353 -8.73 24.15 -33.50
CA ALA A 353 -9.06 25.53 -33.83
C ALA A 353 -8.91 26.47 -32.63
N SER A 354 -8.68 25.93 -31.42
CA SER A 354 -8.46 26.74 -30.24
C SER A 354 -7.15 27.54 -30.34
N SER A 355 -7.21 28.80 -29.93
CA SER A 355 -6.04 29.68 -29.79
C SER A 355 -5.42 29.64 -28.40
N ALA A 356 -5.97 28.87 -27.47
CA ALA A 356 -5.41 28.70 -26.13
C ALA A 356 -4.28 27.66 -26.17
N ASP A 357 -3.15 27.95 -25.54
CA ASP A 357 -2.08 26.96 -25.39
C ASP A 357 -2.53 25.85 -24.43
N ALA A 358 -2.16 24.61 -24.76
CA ALA A 358 -2.21 23.52 -23.80
C ALA A 358 -1.15 23.72 -22.70
N GLN A 359 -1.28 23.01 -21.58
CA GLN A 359 -0.32 23.05 -20.48
C GLN A 359 0.15 21.63 -20.16
N LEU A 360 1.46 21.41 -20.19
CA LEU A 360 2.08 20.17 -19.73
C LEU A 360 2.77 20.44 -18.39
N GLU A 361 2.31 19.79 -17.34
CA GLU A 361 2.96 19.74 -16.03
C GLU A 361 3.68 18.39 -15.89
N VAL A 362 4.96 18.43 -15.50
CA VAL A 362 5.76 17.24 -15.19
C VAL A 362 6.28 17.39 -13.76
N ALA A 363 6.01 16.39 -12.94
CA ALA A 363 6.54 16.25 -11.59
C ALA A 363 7.48 15.05 -11.53
N LEU A 364 8.72 15.30 -11.11
CA LEU A 364 9.75 14.29 -10.89
C LEU A 364 10.20 14.31 -9.43
N GLN A 365 10.51 13.14 -8.89
CA GLN A 365 11.00 12.98 -7.53
C GLN A 365 12.47 12.57 -7.57
N GLY A 366 13.34 13.31 -6.90
CA GLY A 366 14.73 12.88 -6.68
C GLY A 366 14.79 11.69 -5.72
N VAL A 367 15.61 10.69 -6.05
CA VAL A 367 15.88 9.51 -5.19
C VAL A 367 17.26 9.60 -4.56
N THR A 368 18.27 10.04 -5.31
CA THR A 368 19.60 10.36 -4.78
C THR A 368 19.70 11.82 -4.35
N THR A 369 20.73 12.16 -3.57
CA THR A 369 20.85 13.47 -2.92
C THR A 369 21.59 14.53 -3.74
N GLY A 370 22.20 14.16 -4.87
CA GLY A 370 22.94 15.10 -5.71
C GLY A 370 22.05 15.92 -6.63
N SER A 371 22.62 16.37 -7.75
CA SER A 371 21.96 17.26 -8.71
C SER A 371 21.36 16.47 -9.87
N HIS A 372 20.04 16.53 -10.01
CA HIS A 372 19.29 15.88 -11.07
C HIS A 372 19.15 16.82 -12.27
N GLN A 373 19.30 16.28 -13.48
CA GLN A 373 19.09 16.99 -14.74
C GLN A 373 18.36 16.09 -15.73
N VAL A 374 17.15 16.48 -16.13
CA VAL A 374 16.31 15.71 -17.06
C VAL A 374 15.81 16.63 -18.16
N ALA A 375 16.21 16.35 -19.41
CA ALA A 375 15.62 17.02 -20.58
C ALA A 375 14.24 16.43 -20.89
N VAL A 376 13.29 17.30 -21.22
CA VAL A 376 11.90 16.93 -21.49
C VAL A 376 11.56 17.26 -22.94
N GLN A 377 11.01 16.26 -23.64
CA GLN A 377 10.53 16.40 -25.01
C GLN A 377 9.08 15.94 -25.12
N LEU A 378 8.30 16.56 -26.02
CA LEU A 378 6.95 16.12 -26.37
C LEU A 378 6.84 16.01 -27.89
N ASN A 379 6.50 14.82 -28.40
CA ASN A 379 6.39 14.52 -29.82
C ASN A 379 7.66 14.93 -30.62
N GLY A 380 8.83 14.85 -29.99
CA GLY A 380 10.13 15.24 -30.54
C GLY A 380 10.45 16.75 -30.46
N HIS A 381 9.58 17.56 -29.85
CA HIS A 381 9.86 18.97 -29.56
C HIS A 381 10.51 19.13 -28.18
N ASP A 382 11.62 19.86 -28.10
CA ASP A 382 12.29 20.17 -26.84
C ASP A 382 11.50 21.20 -26.02
N LEU A 383 11.21 20.88 -24.76
CA LEU A 383 10.56 21.78 -23.79
C LEU A 383 11.55 22.45 -22.84
N GLY A 384 12.73 21.84 -22.67
CA GLY A 384 13.79 22.33 -21.82
C GLY A 384 14.29 21.26 -20.86
N THR A 385 15.02 21.69 -19.83
CA THR A 385 15.64 20.80 -18.84
C THR A 385 15.11 21.13 -17.45
N MET A 386 14.66 20.10 -16.74
CA MET A 386 14.38 20.15 -15.31
C MET A 386 15.69 19.98 -14.55
N VAL A 387 15.98 20.87 -13.59
CA VAL A 387 17.18 20.83 -12.77
C VAL A 387 16.80 21.05 -11.31
N TRP A 388 17.12 20.08 -10.46
CA TRP A 388 16.90 20.18 -9.02
C TRP A 388 17.95 19.37 -8.26
N SER A 389 17.95 19.45 -6.92
CA SER A 389 18.89 18.68 -6.11
C SER A 389 18.23 18.07 -4.90
N GLY A 390 18.83 16.98 -4.39
CA GLY A 390 18.31 16.27 -3.24
C GLY A 390 17.13 15.37 -3.60
N GLN A 391 16.53 14.78 -2.56
CA GLN A 391 15.32 13.97 -2.68
C GLN A 391 14.05 14.83 -2.71
N LYS A 392 14.05 15.89 -3.53
CA LYS A 392 12.92 16.79 -3.65
C LYS A 392 12.03 16.39 -4.81
N ARG A 393 10.74 16.69 -4.64
CA ARG A 393 9.75 16.71 -5.71
C ARG A 393 9.87 18.03 -6.47
N GLU A 394 10.26 17.96 -7.73
CA GLU A 394 10.36 19.11 -8.63
C GLU A 394 9.20 19.11 -9.61
N VAL A 395 8.58 20.27 -9.84
CA VAL A 395 7.44 20.43 -10.74
C VAL A 395 7.70 21.56 -11.71
N LEU A 396 7.57 21.29 -13.00
CA LEU A 396 7.60 22.33 -14.03
C LEU A 396 6.38 22.22 -14.94
N THR A 397 5.89 23.39 -15.35
CA THR A 397 4.74 23.52 -16.26
C THR A 397 5.15 24.33 -17.46
N TRP A 398 4.89 23.81 -18.66
CA TRP A 398 5.14 24.49 -19.92
C TRP A 398 3.85 24.79 -20.67
N PRO A 399 3.71 25.99 -21.26
CA PRO A 399 2.73 26.20 -22.31
C PRO A 399 3.14 25.42 -23.56
N ILE A 400 2.19 24.69 -24.15
CA ILE A 400 2.38 23.85 -25.33
C ILE A 400 1.50 24.40 -26.45
N PRO A 401 2.08 24.80 -27.59
CA PRO A 401 1.28 25.16 -28.75
C PRO A 401 0.37 23.99 -29.13
N MET A 402 -0.93 24.25 -29.33
CA MET A 402 -1.90 23.19 -29.69
C MET A 402 -1.47 22.38 -30.93
N ALA A 403 -0.73 23.00 -31.85
CA ALA A 403 -0.18 22.34 -33.04
C ALA A 403 0.88 21.25 -32.74
N TRP A 404 1.42 21.18 -31.52
CA TRP A 404 2.34 20.12 -31.10
C TRP A 404 1.59 18.86 -30.66
N LEU A 405 0.32 18.99 -30.27
CA LEU A 405 -0.52 17.87 -29.89
C LEU A 405 -1.13 17.20 -31.11
N ARG A 406 -1.40 15.90 -30.98
CA ARG A 406 -2.07 15.07 -31.98
C ARG A 406 -3.26 14.40 -31.34
N GLU A 407 -4.31 14.16 -32.12
CA GLU A 407 -5.36 13.23 -31.73
C GLU A 407 -4.75 11.82 -31.59
N GLY A 408 -5.04 11.12 -30.49
CA GLY A 408 -4.45 9.84 -30.13
C GLY A 408 -3.15 9.94 -29.31
N GLU A 409 -2.15 9.15 -29.67
CA GLU A 409 -0.89 9.03 -28.92
C GLU A 409 -0.03 10.29 -29.01
N ASN A 410 0.38 10.79 -27.86
CA ASN A 410 1.41 11.82 -27.72
C ASN A 410 2.52 11.28 -26.82
N VAL A 411 3.75 11.28 -27.31
CA VAL A 411 4.89 10.68 -26.61
C VAL A 411 5.70 11.77 -25.93
N MET A 412 5.81 11.70 -24.62
CA MET A 412 6.73 12.51 -23.83
C MET A 412 7.98 11.70 -23.53
N THR A 413 9.16 12.25 -23.86
CA THR A 413 10.44 11.60 -23.62
C THR A 413 11.19 12.36 -22.54
N LEU A 414 11.62 11.65 -21.49
CA LEU A 414 12.42 12.15 -20.38
C LEU A 414 13.83 11.60 -20.54
N VAL A 415 14.81 12.48 -20.72
CA VAL A 415 16.21 12.12 -20.99
C VAL A 415 17.10 12.59 -19.85
N PRO A 416 17.60 11.69 -18.98
CA PRO A 416 18.61 12.02 -18.00
C PRO A 416 19.90 12.51 -18.70
N ILE A 417 20.46 13.65 -18.29
CA ILE A 417 21.60 14.27 -19.00
C ILE A 417 22.96 13.67 -18.57
N ASP A 418 23.17 13.46 -17.28
CA ASP A 418 24.44 12.93 -16.75
C ASP A 418 24.30 11.48 -16.26
N GLY A 419 23.09 11.01 -15.96
CA GLY A 419 22.80 9.66 -15.48
C GLY A 419 23.44 9.25 -14.15
N GLU A 420 24.17 10.15 -13.49
CA GLU A 420 24.83 9.91 -12.19
C GLU A 420 23.85 9.90 -11.01
N GLU A 421 22.73 10.61 -11.15
CA GLU A 421 21.71 10.78 -10.11
C GLU A 421 20.38 10.15 -10.54
N ILE A 422 19.67 9.58 -9.57
CA ILE A 422 18.45 8.81 -9.82
C ILE A 422 17.24 9.65 -9.45
N SER A 423 16.30 9.72 -10.38
CA SER A 423 14.97 10.28 -10.14
C SER A 423 13.88 9.32 -10.62
N VAL A 424 12.63 9.61 -10.28
CA VAL A 424 11.46 8.84 -10.72
C VAL A 424 10.37 9.78 -11.18
N VAL A 425 9.53 9.31 -12.11
CA VAL A 425 8.32 10.02 -12.52
C VAL A 425 7.31 9.95 -11.39
N ASP A 426 6.85 11.11 -10.89
CA ASP A 426 5.72 11.16 -9.98
C ASP A 426 4.41 11.30 -10.77
N THR A 427 4.22 12.44 -11.43
CA THR A 427 2.96 12.75 -12.12
C THR A 427 3.23 13.55 -13.39
N ILE A 428 2.48 13.26 -14.45
CA ILE A 428 2.44 14.05 -15.69
C ILE A 428 1.00 14.48 -15.93
N ARG A 429 0.74 15.78 -16.11
CA ARG A 429 -0.60 16.29 -16.43
C ARG A 429 -0.58 17.08 -17.72
N LEU A 430 -1.45 16.72 -18.65
CA LEU A 430 -1.68 17.47 -19.88
C LEU A 430 -3.08 18.07 -19.85
N ARG A 431 -3.14 19.41 -19.75
CA ARG A 431 -4.38 20.18 -19.91
C ARG A 431 -4.46 20.70 -21.35
N TYR A 432 -5.55 20.44 -22.04
CA TYR A 432 -5.78 20.90 -23.41
C TYR A 432 -7.25 21.23 -23.65
N GLU A 433 -7.55 21.95 -24.74
CA GLU A 433 -8.92 22.26 -25.12
C GLU A 433 -9.55 21.07 -25.85
N ARG A 434 -10.60 20.52 -25.24
CA ARG A 434 -11.33 19.34 -25.71
C ARG A 434 -12.73 19.74 -26.15
N THR A 435 -13.20 19.19 -27.27
CA THR A 435 -14.58 19.43 -27.75
C THR A 435 -15.61 18.72 -26.86
N TYR A 436 -16.87 19.16 -26.91
CA TYR A 436 -18.01 18.52 -26.21
C TYR A 436 -18.47 17.23 -26.92
N THR A 437 -17.55 16.30 -27.14
CA THR A 437 -17.81 14.99 -27.76
C THR A 437 -17.57 13.90 -26.71
N ALA A 438 -18.50 12.96 -26.56
CA ALA A 438 -18.39 11.84 -25.64
C ALA A 438 -17.38 10.80 -26.15
N ASP A 439 -16.58 10.26 -25.22
CA ASP A 439 -15.75 9.08 -25.44
C ASP A 439 -16.42 7.90 -24.75
N HIS A 440 -16.60 6.77 -25.46
CA HIS A 440 -17.24 5.58 -24.90
C HIS A 440 -18.57 5.90 -24.18
N ASP A 441 -19.44 6.65 -24.86
CA ASP A 441 -20.77 7.03 -24.34
C ASP A 441 -20.79 7.83 -23.03
N SER A 442 -19.68 8.47 -22.65
CA SER A 442 -19.66 9.41 -21.54
C SER A 442 -18.82 10.65 -21.77
N LEU A 443 -19.16 11.71 -21.04
CA LEU A 443 -18.36 12.92 -20.95
C LEU A 443 -18.58 13.64 -19.62
N ARG A 444 -17.50 13.85 -18.86
CA ARG A 444 -17.45 14.84 -17.77
C ARG A 444 -16.77 16.11 -18.27
N PHE A 445 -17.39 17.26 -18.06
CA PHE A 445 -16.92 18.53 -18.61
C PHE A 445 -17.36 19.73 -17.77
N THR A 446 -16.67 20.86 -17.95
CA THR A 446 -17.12 22.13 -17.41
C THR A 446 -17.76 22.99 -18.50
N VAL A 447 -18.72 23.82 -18.11
CA VAL A 447 -19.39 24.75 -19.01
C VAL A 447 -19.77 26.02 -18.26
N PRO A 448 -19.66 27.23 -18.86
CA PRO A 448 -20.12 28.44 -18.21
C PRO A 448 -21.61 28.39 -17.85
N GLY A 449 -21.98 29.01 -16.73
CA GLY A 449 -23.37 29.19 -16.34
C GLY A 449 -24.20 29.89 -17.43
N GLN A 450 -25.52 29.68 -17.42
CA GLN A 450 -26.46 30.23 -18.41
C GLN A 450 -26.18 29.80 -19.87
N SER A 451 -25.38 28.75 -20.08
CA SER A 451 -25.07 28.22 -21.41
C SER A 451 -26.10 27.20 -21.88
N ARG A 452 -26.21 27.07 -23.20
CA ARG A 452 -26.91 25.98 -23.88
C ARG A 452 -25.89 25.17 -24.68
N VAL A 453 -25.57 23.98 -24.17
CA VAL A 453 -24.50 23.12 -24.70
C VAL A 453 -25.07 21.90 -25.40
N THR A 454 -24.46 21.53 -26.52
CA THR A 454 -24.74 20.28 -27.22
C THR A 454 -23.57 19.34 -27.05
N ILE A 455 -23.81 18.16 -26.47
CA ILE A 455 -22.83 17.09 -26.37
C ILE A 455 -23.10 16.07 -27.48
N THR A 456 -22.08 15.73 -28.25
CA THR A 456 -22.16 14.79 -29.39
C THR A 456 -21.42 13.49 -29.08
N GLY A 457 -21.39 12.53 -30.02
CA GLY A 457 -20.50 11.37 -29.94
C GLY A 457 -21.08 10.12 -29.27
N PHE A 458 -22.34 10.15 -28.83
CA PHE A 458 -22.97 8.98 -28.20
C PHE A 458 -23.38 7.93 -29.22
N SER A 459 -23.09 6.67 -28.95
CA SER A 459 -23.54 5.52 -29.74
C SER A 459 -25.02 5.17 -29.49
N GLN A 460 -25.57 5.55 -28.32
CA GLN A 460 -26.96 5.29 -27.94
C GLN A 460 -27.79 6.57 -27.68
N PRO A 461 -29.13 6.52 -27.84
CA PRO A 461 -30.01 7.69 -27.65
C PRO A 461 -30.44 7.94 -26.19
N ASP A 462 -30.26 7.01 -25.26
CA ASP A 462 -30.66 7.07 -23.86
C ASP A 462 -29.66 7.86 -23.00
N ILE A 463 -29.43 9.12 -23.40
CA ILE A 463 -28.42 9.98 -22.80
C ILE A 463 -29.01 10.71 -21.60
N ARG A 464 -28.37 10.57 -20.44
CA ARG A 464 -28.64 11.35 -19.22
C ARG A 464 -27.57 12.42 -19.04
N VAL A 465 -27.96 13.55 -18.49
CA VAL A 465 -27.02 14.63 -18.16
C VAL A 465 -27.30 15.12 -16.76
N VAL A 466 -26.30 15.05 -15.90
CA VAL A 466 -26.43 15.51 -14.51
C VAL A 466 -25.48 16.67 -14.24
N ASP A 467 -25.93 17.64 -13.45
CA ASP A 467 -25.11 18.71 -12.87
C ASP A 467 -24.56 18.26 -11.53
N MET A 468 -23.23 18.06 -11.49
CA MET A 468 -22.47 17.58 -10.34
C MET A 468 -21.58 18.67 -9.73
N THR A 469 -21.89 19.94 -9.99
CA THR A 469 -21.19 21.07 -9.37
C THR A 469 -21.25 20.99 -7.84
N GLU A 470 -22.36 20.51 -7.29
CA GLU A 470 -22.52 20.16 -5.88
C GLU A 470 -22.67 18.63 -5.74
N PRO A 471 -21.60 17.88 -5.43
CA PRO A 471 -21.62 16.41 -5.45
C PRO A 471 -22.67 15.77 -4.54
N HIS A 472 -23.02 16.41 -3.41
CA HIS A 472 -24.03 15.90 -2.48
C HIS A 472 -25.47 16.22 -2.89
N ALA A 473 -25.66 17.11 -3.87
CA ALA A 473 -26.94 17.65 -4.29
C ALA A 473 -27.06 17.67 -5.83
N VAL A 474 -26.66 16.56 -6.46
CA VAL A 474 -26.69 16.40 -7.92
C VAL A 474 -28.09 16.64 -8.47
N ARG A 475 -28.16 17.29 -9.63
CA ARG A 475 -29.40 17.61 -10.34
C ARG A 475 -29.42 16.95 -11.70
N ASP A 476 -30.56 16.38 -12.08
CA ASP A 476 -30.78 15.85 -13.42
C ASP A 476 -31.20 16.98 -14.36
N LEU A 477 -30.57 17.08 -15.52
CA LEU A 477 -30.85 18.11 -16.53
C LEU A 477 -31.63 17.51 -17.68
N SER A 478 -32.88 17.94 -17.86
CA SER A 478 -33.69 17.50 -19.00
C SER A 478 -33.05 17.96 -20.33
N GLY A 479 -32.59 17.00 -21.13
CA GLY A 479 -31.98 17.24 -22.43
C GLY A 479 -32.91 16.94 -23.61
N HIS A 480 -32.61 17.57 -24.76
CA HIS A 480 -33.24 17.21 -26.04
C HIS A 480 -32.26 16.38 -26.87
N VAL A 481 -32.58 15.09 -27.07
CA VAL A 481 -31.76 14.17 -27.87
C VAL A 481 -32.07 14.32 -29.36
N THR A 482 -31.02 14.39 -30.17
CA THR A 482 -31.09 14.42 -31.64
C THR A 482 -30.29 13.27 -32.23
N VAL A 483 -30.84 12.64 -33.26
CA VAL A 483 -30.13 11.62 -34.06
C VAL A 483 -29.26 12.33 -35.09
N GLN A 484 -27.98 11.96 -35.16
CA GLN A 484 -27.05 12.34 -36.21
C GLN A 484 -26.74 11.10 -37.10
N PRO A 485 -26.07 11.24 -38.26
CA PRO A 485 -25.91 10.14 -39.20
C PRO A 485 -25.24 8.87 -38.65
N GLU A 486 -24.32 9.00 -37.70
CA GLU A 486 -23.53 7.89 -37.13
C GLU A 486 -23.58 7.83 -35.60
N ASN A 487 -24.20 8.81 -34.94
CA ASN A 487 -24.22 8.93 -33.48
C ASN A 487 -25.44 9.75 -33.01
N HIS A 488 -25.54 9.96 -31.71
CA HIS A 488 -26.55 10.74 -31.04
C HIS A 488 -25.91 11.95 -30.35
N ALA A 489 -26.71 12.98 -30.13
CA ALA A 489 -26.31 14.16 -29.38
C ALA A 489 -27.43 14.61 -28.46
N VAL A 490 -27.07 15.19 -27.31
CA VAL A 490 -28.00 15.76 -26.35
C VAL A 490 -27.73 17.24 -26.18
N THR A 491 -28.78 18.05 -26.19
CA THR A 491 -28.69 19.49 -25.87
C THR A 491 -29.31 19.77 -24.52
N VAL A 492 -28.55 20.39 -23.61
CA VAL A 492 -29.02 20.82 -22.29
C VAL A 492 -28.80 22.32 -22.08
N SER A 493 -29.58 22.90 -21.18
CA SER A 493 -29.43 24.30 -20.75
C SER A 493 -29.09 24.34 -19.28
N VAL A 494 -28.08 25.13 -18.94
CA VAL A 494 -27.48 25.19 -17.61
C VAL A 494 -27.94 26.46 -16.90
N THR A 495 -28.31 26.34 -15.62
CA THR A 495 -28.74 27.47 -14.78
C THR A 495 -27.60 27.99 -13.90
N GLY A 496 -27.75 29.18 -13.30
CA GLY A 496 -26.71 29.82 -12.47
C GLY A 496 -25.69 30.63 -13.28
N GLU A 497 -24.97 31.54 -12.62
CA GLU A 497 -23.98 32.44 -13.25
C GLU A 497 -22.58 31.84 -13.30
N ASP A 498 -22.25 30.96 -12.35
CA ASP A 498 -20.93 30.35 -12.22
C ASP A 498 -20.73 29.17 -13.19
N GLU A 499 -19.47 28.79 -13.40
CA GLU A 499 -19.10 27.57 -14.14
C GLU A 499 -19.72 26.33 -13.47
N ARG A 500 -20.17 25.38 -14.31
CA ARG A 500 -20.82 24.14 -13.87
C ARG A 500 -20.09 22.92 -14.38
N THR A 501 -20.03 21.90 -13.56
CA THR A 501 -19.45 20.59 -13.90
C THR A 501 -20.58 19.62 -14.21
N LEU A 502 -20.64 19.14 -15.44
CA LEU A 502 -21.67 18.21 -15.90
C LEU A 502 -21.08 16.84 -16.21
N PHE A 503 -21.92 15.81 -16.11
CA PHE A 503 -21.64 14.47 -16.60
C PHE A 503 -22.78 14.00 -17.49
N ALA A 504 -22.47 13.79 -18.76
CA ALA A 504 -23.38 13.21 -19.73
C ALA A 504 -22.97 11.75 -19.99
N PHE A 505 -23.92 10.82 -19.93
CA PHE A 505 -23.63 9.39 -19.98
C PHE A 505 -24.87 8.58 -20.42
N THR A 506 -24.65 7.37 -20.93
CA THR A 506 -25.71 6.37 -21.20
C THR A 506 -25.77 5.32 -20.08
N ASP A 507 -26.76 4.43 -20.12
CA ASP A 507 -26.93 3.40 -19.08
C ASP A 507 -25.73 2.46 -18.95
N GLU A 508 -25.00 2.19 -20.05
CA GLU A 508 -23.80 1.34 -20.06
C GLU A 508 -22.63 1.92 -19.24
N GLN A 509 -22.68 3.22 -18.92
CA GLN A 509 -21.65 3.92 -18.14
C GLN A 509 -22.02 4.02 -16.65
N VAL A 510 -23.17 3.49 -16.26
CA VAL A 510 -23.58 3.36 -14.86
C VAL A 510 -22.75 2.26 -14.21
N LYS A 511 -22.13 2.59 -13.07
CA LYS A 511 -21.18 1.74 -12.35
C LYS A 511 -21.88 0.90 -11.29
N GLU A 512 -21.26 -0.24 -10.99
CA GLU A 512 -21.58 -1.07 -9.83
C GLU A 512 -20.60 -0.77 -8.69
N PRO A 513 -21.04 -0.78 -7.42
CA PRO A 513 -20.17 -0.55 -6.28
C PRO A 513 -19.11 -1.66 -6.14
N ALA A 514 -17.99 -1.36 -5.49
CA ALA A 514 -16.95 -2.34 -5.18
C ALA A 514 -17.46 -3.43 -4.24
N THR A 515 -18.18 -3.02 -3.19
CA THR A 515 -18.81 -3.93 -2.24
C THR A 515 -20.14 -3.37 -1.74
N ILE A 516 -21.01 -4.27 -1.29
CA ILE A 516 -22.26 -3.95 -0.60
C ILE A 516 -22.35 -4.88 0.60
N THR A 517 -22.26 -4.33 1.81
CA THR A 517 -22.16 -5.11 3.03
C THR A 517 -23.10 -4.59 4.12
N ALA A 518 -23.49 -5.47 5.04
CA ALA A 518 -24.23 -5.06 6.23
C ALA A 518 -23.28 -4.39 7.22
N ASN A 519 -23.66 -3.24 7.76
CA ASN A 519 -23.01 -2.71 8.96
C ASN A 519 -23.22 -3.68 10.13
N THR A 520 -22.16 -3.92 10.90
CA THR A 520 -22.24 -4.60 12.20
C THR A 520 -22.33 -3.53 13.28
N PRO A 521 -23.48 -3.35 13.95
CA PRO A 521 -23.65 -2.19 14.82
C PRO A 521 -22.67 -2.15 16.00
N SER A 522 -22.01 -1.01 16.17
CA SER A 522 -20.96 -0.77 17.16
C SER A 522 -21.15 0.55 17.91
N THR A 523 -20.61 0.65 19.13
CA THR A 523 -20.77 1.83 20.00
C THR A 523 -19.52 2.11 20.84
N TRP A 524 -18.34 1.75 20.33
CA TRP A 524 -17.06 1.86 21.04
C TRP A 524 -16.70 3.30 21.45
N HIS A 525 -17.27 4.32 20.79
CA HIS A 525 -17.18 5.72 21.23
C HIS A 525 -17.89 6.00 22.58
N GLN A 526 -18.77 5.13 23.06
CA GLN A 526 -19.52 5.39 24.29
C GLN A 526 -18.61 5.31 25.54
N PRO A 527 -18.70 6.28 26.46
CA PRO A 527 -17.84 6.31 27.65
C PRO A 527 -18.14 5.17 28.64
N ALA A 528 -19.26 4.46 28.49
CA ALA A 528 -19.67 3.38 29.39
C ALA A 528 -18.81 2.11 29.29
N HIS A 529 -18.00 1.99 28.24
CA HIS A 529 -17.06 0.89 28.06
C HIS A 529 -15.85 0.99 29.03
N GLY A 530 -15.00 -0.04 29.01
CA GLY A 530 -13.76 -0.10 29.77
C GLY A 530 -13.03 -1.42 29.53
N ALA A 531 -11.71 -1.44 29.63
CA ALA A 531 -10.88 -2.63 29.48
C ALA A 531 -9.51 -2.43 30.14
N ASP A 532 -8.83 -3.51 30.52
CA ASP A 532 -7.39 -3.52 30.80
C ASP A 532 -6.58 -3.76 29.52
N LEU A 533 -7.09 -4.63 28.64
CA LEU A 533 -6.51 -4.99 27.34
C LEU A 533 -7.57 -4.85 26.23
N ILE A 534 -7.24 -4.10 25.19
CA ILE A 534 -8.00 -4.07 23.93
C ILE A 534 -7.24 -4.93 22.92
N ILE A 535 -7.92 -5.91 22.33
CA ILE A 535 -7.37 -6.66 21.20
C ILE A 535 -8.14 -6.25 19.94
N ILE A 536 -7.42 -5.68 18.97
CA ILE A 536 -7.98 -5.14 17.73
C ILE A 536 -7.56 -6.06 16.59
N SER A 537 -8.52 -6.53 15.80
CA SER A 537 -8.24 -7.50 14.75
C SER A 537 -9.21 -7.36 13.59
N HIS A 538 -8.79 -7.80 12.41
CA HIS A 538 -9.72 -8.02 11.31
C HIS A 538 -10.72 -9.13 11.66
N GLY A 539 -12.00 -8.97 11.31
CA GLY A 539 -13.09 -9.90 11.64
C GLY A 539 -12.80 -11.38 11.35
N ALA A 540 -12.04 -11.65 10.29
CA ALA A 540 -11.57 -13.00 9.93
C ALA A 540 -10.81 -13.75 11.04
N PHE A 541 -10.13 -13.03 11.95
CA PHE A 541 -9.27 -13.63 12.98
C PHE A 541 -9.87 -13.58 14.39
N LEU A 542 -10.93 -12.80 14.64
CA LEU A 542 -11.48 -12.57 15.98
C LEU A 542 -11.80 -13.87 16.73
N GLU A 543 -12.41 -14.85 16.05
CA GLU A 543 -12.74 -16.15 16.67
C GLU A 543 -11.49 -16.95 17.07
N ARG A 544 -10.36 -16.77 16.37
CA ARG A 544 -9.09 -17.42 16.74
C ARG A 544 -8.42 -16.77 17.94
N VAL A 545 -8.77 -15.52 18.24
CA VAL A 545 -8.22 -14.75 19.36
C VAL A 545 -8.97 -14.99 20.68
N ARG A 546 -10.25 -15.40 20.64
CA ARG A 546 -11.07 -15.66 21.84
C ARG A 546 -10.43 -16.53 22.93
N PRO A 547 -9.66 -17.59 22.63
CA PRO A 547 -8.96 -18.36 23.66
C PRO A 547 -7.98 -17.50 24.48
N LEU A 548 -7.27 -16.57 23.86
CA LEU A 548 -6.37 -15.65 24.54
C LEU A 548 -7.14 -14.69 25.47
N GLN A 549 -8.26 -14.13 24.98
CA GLN A 549 -9.17 -13.34 25.81
C GLN A 549 -9.57 -14.10 27.07
N THR A 550 -10.06 -15.34 26.90
CA THR A 550 -10.52 -16.19 28.02
C THR A 550 -9.42 -16.37 29.06
N VAL A 551 -8.18 -16.65 28.64
CA VAL A 551 -7.05 -16.82 29.58
C VAL A 551 -6.77 -15.54 30.36
N ARG A 552 -6.76 -14.38 29.70
CA ARG A 552 -6.53 -13.08 30.38
C ARG A 552 -7.66 -12.74 31.35
N GLU A 553 -8.90 -13.04 31.00
CA GLU A 553 -10.05 -12.88 31.91
C GLU A 553 -9.94 -13.80 33.14
N THR A 554 -9.44 -15.03 32.99
CA THR A 554 -9.16 -15.90 34.16
C THR A 554 -8.05 -15.36 35.06
N GLN A 555 -7.17 -14.50 34.52
CA GLN A 555 -6.13 -13.77 35.27
C GLN A 555 -6.67 -12.47 35.90
N GLY A 556 -7.97 -12.19 35.76
CA GLY A 556 -8.65 -11.04 36.36
C GLY A 556 -8.64 -9.78 35.50
N TRP A 557 -8.27 -9.87 34.22
CA TRP A 557 -8.26 -8.72 33.31
C TRP A 557 -9.62 -8.54 32.64
N ARG A 558 -10.03 -7.29 32.41
CA ARG A 558 -11.12 -6.98 31.48
C ARG A 558 -10.55 -6.89 30.07
N VAL A 559 -11.00 -7.77 29.18
CA VAL A 559 -10.51 -7.81 27.80
C VAL A 559 -11.66 -7.57 26.85
N VAL A 560 -11.45 -6.73 25.83
CA VAL A 560 -12.40 -6.52 24.75
C VAL A 560 -11.75 -6.90 23.42
N LEU A 561 -12.53 -7.56 22.56
CA LEU A 561 -12.18 -7.81 21.17
C LEU A 561 -12.93 -6.79 20.32
N VAL A 562 -12.20 -6.07 19.47
CA VAL A 562 -12.73 -5.02 18.61
C VAL A 562 -12.39 -5.38 17.16
N ASP A 563 -13.40 -5.39 16.29
CA ASP A 563 -13.15 -5.49 14.84
C ASP A 563 -12.58 -4.16 14.35
N ILE A 564 -11.53 -4.22 13.54
CA ILE A 564 -10.96 -3.01 12.94
C ILE A 564 -11.98 -2.29 12.04
N GLN A 565 -12.94 -3.02 11.46
CA GLN A 565 -14.02 -2.38 10.69
C GLN A 565 -14.88 -1.46 11.56
N ASP A 566 -15.23 -1.86 12.79
CA ASP A 566 -15.98 -1.00 13.72
C ASP A 566 -15.23 0.31 14.00
N VAL A 567 -13.89 0.24 14.06
CA VAL A 567 -13.03 1.40 14.28
C VAL A 567 -13.08 2.34 13.08
N TYR A 568 -13.04 1.83 11.85
CA TYR A 568 -13.21 2.66 10.65
C TYR A 568 -14.61 3.28 10.61
N ASP A 569 -15.64 2.48 10.89
CA ASP A 569 -17.04 2.89 10.87
C ASP A 569 -17.31 4.04 11.84
N GLU A 570 -16.80 3.96 13.07
CA GLU A 570 -17.03 4.99 14.09
C GLU A 570 -16.08 6.19 13.97
N PHE A 571 -14.80 5.98 13.68
CA PHE A 571 -13.76 7.02 13.79
C PHE A 571 -13.24 7.56 12.45
N HIS A 572 -13.70 7.02 11.32
CA HIS A 572 -13.33 7.49 9.99
C HIS A 572 -14.41 7.26 8.91
N PHE A 573 -15.68 7.32 9.31
CA PHE A 573 -16.84 7.25 8.38
C PHE A 573 -16.93 5.96 7.54
N GLY A 574 -16.32 4.87 8.01
CA GLY A 574 -16.24 3.57 7.33
C GLY A 574 -15.00 3.39 6.46
N THR A 575 -14.26 4.47 6.21
CA THR A 575 -13.08 4.45 5.35
C THR A 575 -11.85 3.91 6.10
N LYS A 576 -11.13 2.98 5.47
CA LYS A 576 -9.86 2.44 5.98
C LYS A 576 -8.81 3.54 6.13
N SER A 577 -8.32 3.74 7.35
CA SER A 577 -7.26 4.71 7.66
C SER A 577 -6.58 4.39 9.00
N PRO A 578 -5.24 4.48 9.12
CA PRO A 578 -4.54 4.34 10.40
C PRO A 578 -4.96 5.44 11.40
N TRP A 579 -5.41 6.60 10.91
CA TRP A 579 -5.92 7.66 11.77
C TRP A 579 -7.18 7.24 12.55
N ALA A 580 -8.01 6.37 11.98
CA ALA A 580 -9.17 5.81 12.70
C ALA A 580 -8.74 5.10 13.98
N LEU A 581 -7.68 4.27 13.87
CA LEU A 581 -7.12 3.50 14.97
C LEU A 581 -6.49 4.41 16.04
N ARG A 582 -5.71 5.41 15.63
CA ARG A 582 -5.11 6.39 16.55
C ARG A 582 -6.20 7.19 17.30
N HIS A 583 -7.20 7.70 16.58
CA HIS A 583 -8.31 8.44 17.19
C HIS A 583 -9.14 7.58 18.13
N PHE A 584 -9.39 6.32 17.77
CA PHE A 584 -10.06 5.36 18.65
C PHE A 584 -9.27 5.15 19.94
N LEU A 585 -7.98 4.84 19.85
CA LEU A 585 -7.13 4.58 21.01
C LEU A 585 -6.98 5.82 21.93
N GLN A 586 -6.88 7.02 21.35
CA GLN A 586 -6.87 8.28 22.10
C GLN A 586 -8.21 8.56 22.79
N HIS A 587 -9.32 8.23 22.12
CA HIS A 587 -10.66 8.39 22.68
C HIS A 587 -10.87 7.45 23.87
N VAL A 588 -10.55 6.16 23.74
CA VAL A 588 -10.77 5.19 24.82
C VAL A 588 -9.83 5.40 26.01
N SER A 589 -8.64 5.96 25.81
CA SER A 589 -7.70 6.26 26.90
C SER A 589 -8.20 7.40 27.80
N THR A 590 -9.10 8.25 27.28
CA THR A 590 -9.60 9.43 28.00
C THR A 590 -11.09 9.35 28.39
N ALA A 591 -11.91 8.65 27.61
CA ALA A 591 -13.37 8.67 27.76
C ALA A 591 -13.97 7.42 28.44
N TRP A 592 -13.35 6.25 28.32
CA TRP A 592 -13.89 5.01 28.91
C TRP A 592 -13.82 5.02 30.44
N GLN A 593 -14.76 4.33 31.10
CA GLN A 593 -14.78 4.18 32.56
C GLN A 593 -13.50 3.56 33.13
N THR A 594 -12.88 2.66 32.36
CA THR A 594 -11.58 2.08 32.67
C THR A 594 -10.71 2.19 31.42
N PRO A 595 -9.81 3.18 31.38
CA PRO A 595 -8.84 3.30 30.29
C PRO A 595 -7.99 2.04 30.16
N PRO A 596 -7.72 1.58 28.93
CA PRO A 596 -6.85 0.44 28.70
C PRO A 596 -5.41 0.74 29.12
N ARG A 597 -4.66 -0.32 29.39
CA ARG A 597 -3.21 -0.28 29.63
C ARG A 597 -2.41 -0.97 28.53
N PHE A 598 -3.05 -1.92 27.85
CA PHE A 598 -2.46 -2.75 26.82
C PHE A 598 -3.31 -2.75 25.56
N VAL A 599 -2.64 -2.73 24.42
CA VAL A 599 -3.23 -2.89 23.08
C VAL A 599 -2.53 -4.05 22.38
N LEU A 600 -3.30 -4.97 21.81
CA LEU A 600 -2.78 -6.03 20.95
C LEU A 600 -3.43 -5.93 19.57
N LEU A 601 -2.62 -5.69 18.54
CA LEU A 601 -3.06 -5.75 17.15
C LEU A 601 -2.92 -7.18 16.63
N VAL A 602 -3.92 -7.71 15.96
CA VAL A 602 -3.89 -9.07 15.39
C VAL A 602 -4.27 -9.03 13.92
N GLY A 603 -3.26 -9.23 13.08
CA GLY A 603 -3.34 -9.07 11.63
C GLY A 603 -2.06 -8.41 11.13
N ASP A 604 -1.63 -8.81 9.93
CA ASP A 604 -0.48 -8.19 9.28
C ASP A 604 -0.82 -6.81 8.71
N ALA A 605 0.22 -6.06 8.32
CA ALA A 605 0.13 -4.76 7.64
C ALA A 605 1.01 -4.75 6.38
N SER A 606 0.89 -3.72 5.55
CA SER A 606 1.72 -3.56 4.34
C SER A 606 2.14 -2.11 4.11
N PHE A 607 3.31 -1.89 3.47
CA PHE A 607 3.60 -0.59 2.85
C PHE A 607 2.71 -0.29 1.63
N ASP A 608 2.03 -1.30 1.08
CA ASP A 608 1.13 -1.19 -0.07
C ASP A 608 -0.32 -1.56 0.29
N PRO A 609 -0.98 -0.79 1.17
CA PRO A 609 -2.34 -1.10 1.63
C PRO A 609 -3.40 -1.00 0.51
N ARG A 610 -3.05 -0.44 -0.66
CA ARG A 610 -3.88 -0.37 -1.87
C ARG A 610 -3.54 -1.45 -2.90
N ASN A 611 -2.55 -2.29 -2.60
CA ASN A 611 -2.10 -3.38 -3.46
C ASN A 611 -1.78 -2.90 -4.90
N HIS A 612 -1.14 -1.73 -5.03
CA HIS A 612 -0.66 -1.18 -6.29
C HIS A 612 0.29 -2.13 -7.02
N LEU A 613 1.06 -2.93 -6.29
CA LEU A 613 2.02 -3.90 -6.82
C LEU A 613 1.38 -5.26 -7.18
N GLU A 614 0.11 -5.46 -6.85
CA GLU A 614 -0.63 -6.72 -7.07
C GLU A 614 0.05 -7.96 -6.42
N LEU A 615 0.71 -7.79 -5.25
CA LEU A 615 1.49 -8.83 -4.53
C LEU A 615 0.73 -9.55 -3.40
N ASP A 616 -0.60 -9.48 -3.41
CA ASP A 616 -1.57 -9.93 -2.39
C ASP A 616 -1.94 -8.85 -1.36
N ASP A 617 -3.24 -8.80 -1.03
CA ASP A 617 -3.80 -7.92 0.00
C ASP A 617 -3.64 -8.57 1.38
N VAL A 618 -2.60 -8.14 2.11
CA VAL A 618 -2.25 -8.62 3.45
C VAL A 618 -2.36 -7.54 4.52
N ASP A 619 -2.91 -6.37 4.20
CA ASP A 619 -3.06 -5.25 5.14
C ASP A 619 -4.38 -5.37 5.93
N PHE A 620 -4.38 -6.33 6.87
CA PHE A 620 -5.55 -6.67 7.71
C PHE A 620 -5.79 -5.67 8.83
N VAL A 621 -4.72 -5.23 9.50
CA VAL A 621 -4.77 -4.16 10.51
C VAL A 621 -3.63 -3.20 10.17
N PRO A 622 -3.91 -1.92 9.83
CA PRO A 622 -2.93 -1.03 9.25
C PRO A 622 -1.80 -0.73 10.25
N THR A 623 -0.69 -0.25 9.72
CA THR A 623 0.40 0.37 10.49
C THR A 623 0.68 1.76 9.94
N ARG A 624 1.48 2.56 10.65
CA ARG A 624 1.96 3.86 10.16
C ARG A 624 3.42 3.74 9.76
N LEU A 625 3.76 4.19 8.55
CA LEU A 625 5.16 4.30 8.13
C LEU A 625 5.74 5.61 8.63
N GLU A 626 6.75 5.57 9.49
CA GLU A 626 7.40 6.75 10.07
C GLU A 626 8.81 6.93 9.50
N ALA A 627 9.19 8.18 9.25
CA ALA A 627 10.50 8.52 8.72
C ALA A 627 11.57 8.36 9.80
N THR A 628 12.52 7.45 9.59
CA THR A 628 13.70 7.29 10.46
C THR A 628 14.87 8.13 9.96
N ALA A 629 16.02 8.03 10.62
CA ALA A 629 17.27 8.59 10.10
C ALA A 629 17.65 8.01 8.72
N LEU A 630 17.25 6.77 8.42
CA LEU A 630 17.63 6.05 7.19
C LEU A 630 16.52 6.10 6.14
N PHE A 631 15.36 5.51 6.42
CA PHE A 631 14.22 5.36 5.51
C PHE A 631 12.88 5.34 6.30
N GLU A 632 11.75 5.32 5.60
CA GLU A 632 10.42 5.13 6.20
C GLU A 632 10.14 3.66 6.54
N THR A 633 9.66 3.38 7.76
CA THR A 633 9.35 2.02 8.22
C THR A 633 8.13 2.03 9.14
N ALA A 634 7.43 0.89 9.25
CA ALA A 634 6.31 0.72 10.17
C ALA A 634 6.67 1.05 11.63
N SER A 635 5.75 1.74 12.31
CA SER A 635 5.75 2.03 13.74
C SER A 635 4.32 1.93 14.27
N ASP A 636 4.05 0.91 15.09
CA ASP A 636 2.78 0.81 15.81
C ASP A 636 2.75 1.70 17.05
N ASP A 637 3.91 2.12 17.57
CA ASP A 637 4.02 3.05 18.71
C ASP A 637 3.32 4.39 18.42
N TRP A 638 3.30 4.82 17.14
CA TRP A 638 2.57 6.01 16.69
C TRP A 638 1.07 5.98 17.02
N PHE A 639 0.44 4.80 17.10
CA PHE A 639 -0.98 4.69 17.42
C PHE A 639 -1.30 5.07 18.87
N VAL A 640 -0.29 5.08 19.74
CA VAL A 640 -0.44 5.22 21.19
C VAL A 640 0.44 6.31 21.77
N ASP A 641 1.22 7.00 20.95
CA ASP A 641 1.82 8.31 21.23
C ASP A 641 0.80 9.38 20.80
N PHE A 642 0.11 9.97 21.77
CA PHE A 642 -1.00 10.90 21.55
C PHE A 642 -0.58 12.38 21.64
N ASP A 643 0.59 12.66 22.21
CA ASP A 643 1.12 14.02 22.36
C ASP A 643 2.34 14.31 21.47
N ASP A 644 2.72 13.36 20.61
CA ASP A 644 3.79 13.41 19.63
C ASP A 644 5.17 13.65 20.28
N ASP A 645 5.39 13.14 21.50
CA ASP A 645 6.66 13.25 22.22
C ASP A 645 7.64 12.07 21.96
N HIS A 646 7.21 11.12 21.12
CA HIS A 646 7.89 9.88 20.76
C HIS A 646 7.92 8.81 21.86
N LEU A 647 7.07 8.92 22.88
CA LEU A 647 6.88 7.91 23.91
C LEU A 647 5.43 7.37 23.88
N PRO A 648 5.23 6.05 23.80
CA PRO A 648 3.91 5.46 23.91
C PRO A 648 3.22 5.69 25.26
N GLU A 649 1.97 6.19 25.27
CA GLU A 649 1.11 6.24 26.48
C GLU A 649 0.57 4.86 26.88
N LEU A 650 0.43 3.95 25.92
CA LEU A 650 -0.10 2.60 26.12
C LEU A 650 0.92 1.56 25.65
N ALA A 651 0.99 0.42 26.34
CA ALA A 651 1.82 -0.68 25.88
C ALA A 651 1.15 -1.39 24.69
N ILE A 652 1.75 -1.30 23.51
CA ILE A 652 1.24 -1.88 22.27
C ILE A 652 2.10 -3.07 21.80
N GLY A 653 1.48 -4.03 21.12
CA GLY A 653 2.17 -5.09 20.40
C GLY A 653 1.32 -5.65 19.28
N ARG A 654 1.94 -6.38 18.35
CA ARG A 654 1.27 -6.97 17.17
C ARG A 654 1.53 -8.46 17.05
N LEU A 655 0.50 -9.20 16.62
CA LEU A 655 0.61 -10.54 16.04
C LEU A 655 0.44 -10.41 14.51
N PRO A 656 1.54 -10.35 13.73
CA PRO A 656 1.47 -10.18 12.27
C PRO A 656 1.11 -11.51 11.60
N VAL A 657 -0.20 -11.77 11.51
CA VAL A 657 -0.75 -13.01 10.95
C VAL A 657 -1.51 -12.70 9.67
N GLN A 658 -1.30 -13.54 8.66
CA GLN A 658 -1.94 -13.40 7.34
C GLN A 658 -3.03 -14.46 7.12
N THR A 659 -3.05 -15.52 7.94
CA THR A 659 -4.00 -16.63 7.83
C THR A 659 -4.63 -17.02 9.17
N VAL A 660 -5.78 -17.69 9.08
CA VAL A 660 -6.52 -18.21 10.24
C VAL A 660 -5.70 -19.28 10.97
N GLU A 661 -4.91 -20.06 10.25
CA GLU A 661 -4.01 -21.09 10.76
C GLU A 661 -2.82 -20.48 11.53
N GLU A 662 -2.20 -19.42 11.00
CA GLU A 662 -1.15 -18.67 11.69
C GLU A 662 -1.69 -18.04 12.98
N ALA A 663 -2.86 -17.38 12.90
CA ALA A 663 -3.54 -16.81 14.07
C ALA A 663 -3.79 -17.86 15.15
N SER A 664 -4.29 -19.05 14.75
CA SER A 664 -4.52 -20.17 15.67
C SER A 664 -3.22 -20.66 16.31
N THR A 665 -2.14 -20.73 15.54
CA THR A 665 -0.83 -21.22 15.99
C THR A 665 -0.21 -20.28 17.02
N VAL A 666 -0.20 -18.96 16.75
CA VAL A 666 0.28 -17.94 17.69
C VAL A 666 -0.52 -17.97 18.99
N VAL A 667 -1.86 -17.93 18.86
CA VAL A 667 -2.74 -17.85 20.03
C VAL A 667 -2.59 -19.11 20.89
N ALA A 668 -2.47 -20.30 20.28
CA ALA A 668 -2.21 -21.53 21.00
C ALA A 668 -0.88 -21.49 21.77
N LYS A 669 0.18 -20.90 21.20
CA LYS A 669 1.46 -20.69 21.90
C LYS A 669 1.31 -19.77 23.09
N LEU A 670 0.63 -18.63 22.94
CA LEU A 670 0.41 -17.66 24.02
C LEU A 670 -0.46 -18.24 25.15
N VAL A 671 -1.56 -18.92 24.80
CA VAL A 671 -2.43 -19.62 25.75
C VAL A 671 -1.65 -20.72 26.47
N GLY A 672 -0.91 -21.53 25.72
CA GLY A 672 -0.03 -22.56 26.24
C GLY A 672 0.98 -22.00 27.23
N TYR A 673 1.69 -20.94 26.87
CA TYR A 673 2.68 -20.28 27.75
C TYR A 673 2.04 -19.74 29.05
N ALA A 674 0.86 -19.13 28.96
CA ALA A 674 0.16 -18.54 30.10
C ALA A 674 -0.47 -19.58 31.04
N GLN A 675 -0.86 -20.74 30.53
CA GLN A 675 -1.48 -21.82 31.29
C GLN A 675 -0.50 -22.91 31.72
N ALA A 676 0.62 -23.03 31.02
CA ALA A 676 1.58 -24.07 31.27
C ALA A 676 2.16 -23.90 32.68
N ASN A 677 2.01 -24.95 33.48
CA ASN A 677 2.85 -25.17 34.65
C ASN A 677 4.22 -25.71 34.19
N THR A 678 4.84 -25.09 33.16
CA THR A 678 6.16 -25.43 32.59
C THR A 678 7.29 -25.00 33.52
N ALA A 679 7.10 -25.18 34.82
CA ALA A 679 8.15 -25.06 35.81
C ALA A 679 9.28 -26.01 35.40
N GLY A 680 10.40 -25.44 34.95
CA GLY A 680 11.53 -26.16 34.43
C GLY A 680 12.79 -25.32 34.52
N SER A 681 13.96 -25.95 34.46
CA SER A 681 15.24 -25.24 34.55
C SER A 681 15.40 -24.16 33.49
N TRP A 682 14.83 -24.36 32.30
CA TRP A 682 14.85 -23.42 31.17
C TRP A 682 14.38 -22.00 31.54
N GLN A 683 13.47 -21.84 32.52
CA GLN A 683 13.00 -20.53 33.02
C GLN A 683 14.07 -19.77 33.82
N ARG A 684 15.25 -20.35 34.04
CA ARG A 684 16.40 -19.72 34.68
C ARG A 684 17.59 -19.59 33.73
N GLU A 685 17.44 -19.96 32.47
CA GLU A 685 18.50 -19.90 31.48
C GLU A 685 18.28 -18.68 30.57
N ALA A 686 19.35 -17.94 30.32
CA ALA A 686 19.41 -16.85 29.37
C ALA A 686 20.57 -17.08 28.40
N LEU A 687 20.32 -16.87 27.11
CA LEU A 687 21.32 -17.00 26.06
C LEU A 687 21.61 -15.64 25.45
N PHE A 688 22.86 -15.21 25.50
CA PHE A 688 23.32 -13.96 24.89
C PHE A 688 24.11 -14.32 23.65
N VAL A 689 23.66 -13.85 22.49
CA VAL A 689 24.31 -14.07 21.19
C VAL A 689 24.80 -12.71 20.71
N VAL A 690 26.10 -12.60 20.48
CA VAL A 690 26.76 -11.33 20.21
C VAL A 690 27.57 -11.47 18.95
N ASP A 691 27.37 -10.51 18.04
CA ASP A 691 28.05 -10.46 16.75
C ASP A 691 29.52 -10.05 16.87
N ASP A 692 30.24 -10.08 15.73
CA ASP A 692 31.61 -9.61 15.66
C ASP A 692 31.73 -8.10 15.84
N GLN A 693 32.88 -7.67 16.37
CA GLN A 693 33.14 -6.25 16.59
C GLN A 693 33.57 -5.56 15.28
N ASP A 694 32.89 -4.46 14.94
CA ASP A 694 33.22 -3.63 13.80
C ASP A 694 33.31 -2.12 14.14
N ILE A 695 32.43 -1.29 13.60
CA ILE A 695 32.20 0.10 14.00
C ILE A 695 31.55 0.20 15.39
N PHE A 696 30.94 -0.88 15.91
CA PHE A 696 30.34 -0.95 17.23
C PHE A 696 30.88 -2.13 18.06
N ASP A 697 31.02 -1.94 19.38
CA ASP A 697 31.46 -2.99 20.32
C ASP A 697 30.24 -3.68 20.94
N PHE A 698 29.68 -4.66 20.23
CA PHE A 698 28.52 -5.43 20.70
C PHE A 698 28.82 -6.21 21.99
N ALA A 699 30.06 -6.68 22.17
CA ALA A 699 30.47 -7.42 23.37
C ALA A 699 30.51 -6.53 24.62
N ALA A 700 30.87 -5.25 24.49
CA ALA A 700 30.74 -4.28 25.58
C ALA A 700 29.28 -4.03 25.94
N ALA A 701 28.40 -3.79 24.96
CA ALA A 701 26.97 -3.59 25.19
C ALA A 701 26.32 -4.83 25.84
N SER A 702 26.66 -6.03 25.38
CA SER A 702 26.21 -7.31 25.96
C SER A 702 26.57 -7.40 27.45
N ARG A 703 27.81 -7.04 27.82
CA ARG A 703 28.27 -7.05 29.22
C ARG A 703 27.49 -6.07 30.09
N GLU A 704 27.12 -4.90 29.58
CA GLU A 704 26.31 -3.92 30.29
C GLU A 704 24.91 -4.46 30.59
N VAL A 705 24.23 -5.06 29.59
CA VAL A 705 22.90 -5.65 29.78
C VAL A 705 22.95 -6.87 30.70
N LYS A 706 23.95 -7.74 30.54
CA LYS A 706 24.16 -8.91 31.41
C LYS A 706 24.30 -8.52 32.88
N ALA A 707 24.95 -7.40 33.17
CA ALA A 707 25.12 -6.90 34.54
C ALA A 707 23.80 -6.44 35.20
N LEU A 708 22.76 -6.17 34.40
CA LEU A 708 21.42 -5.80 34.89
C LEU A 708 20.54 -7.02 35.17
N LEU A 709 20.93 -8.22 34.73
CA LEU A 709 20.12 -9.42 34.91
C LEU A 709 20.08 -9.86 36.38
N PRO A 710 18.92 -10.36 36.84
CA PRO A 710 18.81 -10.93 38.16
C PRO A 710 19.80 -12.09 38.37
N PRO A 711 20.43 -12.21 39.55
CA PRO A 711 21.48 -13.20 39.81
C PRO A 711 21.00 -14.66 39.81
N HIS A 712 19.69 -14.89 39.71
CA HIS A 712 19.11 -16.23 39.62
C HIS A 712 19.02 -16.76 38.18
N LEU A 713 19.31 -15.92 37.17
CA LEU A 713 19.41 -16.34 35.78
C LEU A 713 20.85 -16.78 35.49
N ALA A 714 21.01 -18.02 35.04
CA ALA A 714 22.23 -18.50 34.43
C ALA A 714 22.32 -17.93 33.00
N VAL A 715 23.48 -17.33 32.68
CA VAL A 715 23.71 -16.69 31.38
C VAL A 715 24.81 -17.43 30.64
N GLU A 716 24.48 -18.01 29.49
CA GLU A 716 25.44 -18.50 28.50
C GLU A 716 25.64 -17.41 27.43
N GLU A 717 26.87 -17.23 26.97
CA GLU A 717 27.23 -16.17 26.03
C GLU A 717 27.99 -16.74 24.85
N PHE A 718 27.48 -16.45 23.66
CA PHE A 718 27.96 -16.87 22.35
C PHE A 718 28.52 -15.65 21.64
N LEU A 719 29.85 -15.60 21.51
CA LEU A 719 30.58 -14.50 20.91
C LEU A 719 31.09 -14.94 19.53
N LEU A 720 30.60 -14.30 18.47
CA LEU A 720 30.87 -14.69 17.08
C LEU A 720 32.36 -14.52 16.72
N ASP A 721 33.04 -13.55 17.33
CA ASP A 721 34.47 -13.25 17.14
C ASP A 721 35.42 -14.34 17.70
N GLN A 722 34.92 -15.21 18.59
CA GLN A 722 35.72 -16.19 19.32
C GLN A 722 35.50 -17.63 18.88
N THR A 723 34.49 -17.89 18.05
CA THR A 723 34.06 -19.23 17.68
C THR A 723 33.83 -19.34 16.19
N ASP A 724 34.13 -20.51 15.62
CA ASP A 724 33.69 -20.85 14.27
C ASP A 724 32.16 -20.75 14.17
N GLN A 725 31.66 -19.94 13.22
CA GLN A 725 30.25 -19.64 13.05
C GLN A 725 29.40 -20.88 12.77
N ALA A 726 29.92 -21.85 12.01
CA ALA A 726 29.18 -23.09 11.72
C ALA A 726 28.94 -23.93 12.99
N SER A 727 29.91 -23.93 13.91
CA SER A 727 29.77 -24.56 15.22
C SER A 727 28.84 -23.78 16.12
N LEU A 728 28.98 -22.45 16.18
CA LEU A 728 28.11 -21.58 16.98
C LEU A 728 26.64 -21.68 16.55
N ARG A 729 26.37 -21.71 15.24
CA ARG A 729 25.03 -21.94 14.67
C ARG A 729 24.42 -23.25 15.15
N ARG A 730 25.18 -24.35 15.12
CA ARG A 730 24.73 -25.67 15.60
C ARG A 730 24.38 -25.64 17.08
N ASP A 731 25.23 -25.00 17.88
CA ASP A 731 25.06 -24.89 19.32
C ASP A 731 23.86 -23.98 19.66
N LEU A 732 23.69 -22.87 18.92
CA LEU A 732 22.52 -21.98 19.02
C LEU A 732 21.21 -22.73 18.80
N LEU A 733 21.07 -23.45 17.69
CA LEU A 733 19.86 -24.23 17.40
C LEU A 733 19.61 -25.30 18.46
N THR A 734 20.69 -25.90 19.01
CA THR A 734 20.58 -26.86 20.11
C THR A 734 20.03 -26.19 21.37
N ARG A 735 20.59 -25.04 21.78
CA ARG A 735 20.15 -24.29 22.97
C ARG A 735 18.72 -23.78 22.87
N LEU A 736 18.31 -23.33 21.69
CA LEU A 736 16.92 -22.92 21.44
C LEU A 736 15.97 -24.10 21.65
N ASN A 737 16.30 -25.29 21.13
CA ASN A 737 15.50 -26.51 21.29
C ASN A 737 15.45 -27.02 22.73
N GLU A 738 16.52 -26.85 23.51
CA GLU A 738 16.57 -27.14 24.95
C GLU A 738 15.65 -26.20 25.75
N GLY A 739 15.43 -24.98 25.25
CA GLY A 739 14.56 -23.96 25.85
C GLY A 739 15.34 -22.94 26.67
N GLN A 740 15.01 -21.67 26.49
CA GLN A 740 15.61 -20.52 27.19
C GLN A 740 14.49 -19.62 27.69
N LEU A 741 14.67 -18.93 28.83
CA LEU A 741 13.73 -17.88 29.25
C LEU A 741 13.90 -16.65 28.36
N LEU A 742 15.15 -16.25 28.17
CA LEU A 742 15.56 -15.05 27.47
C LEU A 742 16.61 -15.40 26.42
N VAL A 743 16.41 -14.93 25.20
CA VAL A 743 17.45 -14.92 24.16
C VAL A 743 17.68 -13.47 23.78
N ASN A 744 18.89 -12.97 23.99
CA ASN A 744 19.27 -11.62 23.62
C ASN A 744 20.26 -11.70 22.46
N TYR A 745 19.93 -11.07 21.33
CA TYR A 745 20.84 -10.93 20.20
C TYR A 745 21.26 -9.47 20.05
N MET A 746 22.56 -9.22 19.90
CA MET A 746 23.13 -7.90 19.65
C MET A 746 24.10 -8.00 18.46
N GLY A 747 23.74 -7.37 17.35
CA GLY A 747 24.48 -7.57 16.11
C GLY A 747 23.85 -7.00 14.85
N HIS A 748 24.46 -7.34 13.72
CA HIS A 748 23.96 -7.03 12.39
C HIS A 748 22.83 -7.96 11.98
N GLY A 749 21.95 -7.48 11.12
CA GLY A 749 20.79 -8.26 10.73
C GLY A 749 20.15 -7.70 9.48
N SER A 750 19.34 -8.54 8.86
CA SER A 750 18.44 -8.15 7.78
C SER A 750 17.04 -8.64 8.09
N THR A 751 16.11 -8.58 7.14
CA THR A 751 14.73 -8.99 7.39
C THR A 751 14.61 -10.46 7.81
N GLU A 752 15.49 -11.35 7.32
CA GLU A 752 15.34 -12.81 7.48
C GLU A 752 16.42 -13.49 8.33
N LEU A 753 17.44 -12.76 8.82
CA LEU A 753 18.58 -13.40 9.50
C LEU A 753 19.29 -12.55 10.57
N TRP A 754 20.06 -13.25 11.40
CA TRP A 754 21.06 -12.71 12.34
C TRP A 754 22.48 -12.94 11.81
N ALA A 755 23.31 -11.92 11.94
CA ALA A 755 24.73 -11.85 11.60
C ALA A 755 25.07 -12.15 10.13
N ASP A 756 26.17 -11.56 9.65
CA ASP A 756 26.76 -11.91 8.36
C ASP A 756 27.05 -13.42 8.33
N GLY A 757 26.51 -14.16 7.35
CA GLY A 757 26.74 -15.61 7.21
C GLY A 757 25.67 -16.53 7.82
N GLU A 758 24.45 -16.01 8.04
CA GLU A 758 23.27 -16.82 8.36
C GLU A 758 23.37 -17.53 9.72
N LEU A 759 23.71 -16.83 10.81
CA LEU A 759 23.82 -17.47 12.14
C LEU A 759 22.48 -18.05 12.61
N LEU A 760 21.38 -17.34 12.37
CA LEU A 760 20.01 -17.81 12.53
C LEU A 760 19.18 -17.24 11.37
N THR A 761 18.35 -18.06 10.73
CA THR A 761 17.46 -17.61 9.63
C THR A 761 16.00 -17.94 9.91
N SER A 762 15.10 -17.30 9.16
CA SER A 762 13.66 -17.63 9.17
C SER A 762 13.37 -19.10 8.86
N ALA A 763 14.21 -19.76 8.04
CA ALA A 763 14.09 -21.17 7.71
C ALA A 763 14.41 -22.09 8.90
N ASP A 764 15.39 -21.73 9.73
CA ASP A 764 15.76 -22.52 10.92
C ASP A 764 14.67 -22.52 11.96
N ALA A 765 14.04 -21.37 12.14
CA ALA A 765 13.00 -21.22 13.11
C ALA A 765 11.79 -22.10 12.85
N ARG A 766 11.42 -22.30 11.58
CA ARG A 766 10.33 -23.18 11.16
C ARG A 766 10.55 -24.65 11.55
N VAL A 767 11.80 -25.03 11.84
CA VAL A 767 12.16 -26.40 12.21
C VAL A 767 12.59 -26.54 13.67
N LEU A 768 12.44 -25.50 14.49
CA LEU A 768 12.65 -25.59 15.93
C LEU A 768 11.61 -26.52 16.57
N ILE A 769 12.05 -27.25 17.59
CA ILE A 769 11.31 -28.28 18.32
C ILE A 769 11.28 -27.99 19.84
N ASN A 770 11.37 -26.70 20.21
CA ASN A 770 11.34 -26.25 21.60
C ASN A 770 9.95 -26.33 22.25
N ASP A 771 8.91 -26.71 21.49
CA ASP A 771 7.56 -27.03 21.98
C ASP A 771 7.01 -25.90 22.89
N HIS A 772 6.64 -26.19 24.14
CA HIS A 772 6.15 -25.18 25.09
C HIS A 772 7.25 -24.38 25.82
N ARG A 773 8.53 -24.54 25.47
CA ARG A 773 9.67 -23.79 26.04
C ARG A 773 10.01 -22.60 25.15
N LEU A 774 9.12 -21.62 25.15
CA LEU A 774 9.16 -20.46 24.27
C LEU A 774 9.97 -19.32 24.93
N PRO A 775 11.13 -18.92 24.38
CA PRO A 775 11.87 -17.78 24.91
C PRO A 775 11.18 -16.45 24.61
N VAL A 776 11.42 -15.46 25.45
CA VAL A 776 11.35 -14.06 25.03
C VAL A 776 12.63 -13.76 24.27
N VAL A 777 12.50 -13.31 23.03
CA VAL A 777 13.65 -12.95 22.18
C VAL A 777 13.73 -11.44 22.09
N VAL A 778 14.88 -10.87 22.43
CA VAL A 778 15.19 -9.44 22.27
C VAL A 778 16.25 -9.35 21.19
N SER A 779 15.89 -8.76 20.05
CA SER A 779 16.77 -8.61 18.89
C SER A 779 17.19 -7.15 18.73
N MET A 780 18.41 -6.82 19.16
CA MET A 780 19.01 -5.49 19.00
C MET A 780 19.77 -5.45 17.68
N THR A 781 19.02 -5.39 16.58
CA THR A 781 19.53 -5.51 15.22
C THR A 781 18.66 -4.78 14.20
N CYS A 782 19.12 -4.70 12.95
CA CYS A 782 18.38 -4.07 11.86
C CYS A 782 17.29 -5.01 11.28
N MET A 783 16.12 -4.45 10.99
CA MET A 783 15.08 -4.99 10.09
C MET A 783 14.42 -6.35 10.42
N ASN A 784 14.79 -7.06 11.48
CA ASN A 784 14.03 -8.25 11.92
C ASN A 784 12.53 -7.93 12.15
N GLY A 785 12.22 -6.80 12.78
CA GLY A 785 10.84 -6.35 12.99
C GLY A 785 10.14 -5.74 11.77
N PHE A 786 10.67 -5.90 10.54
CA PHE A 786 10.17 -5.23 9.34
C PHE A 786 8.92 -5.95 8.75
N PHE A 787 7.88 -6.11 9.58
CA PHE A 787 6.71 -6.96 9.30
C PHE A 787 5.84 -6.52 8.12
N HIS A 788 5.92 -5.25 7.73
CA HIS A 788 5.07 -4.65 6.68
C HIS A 788 5.59 -4.87 5.25
N ASP A 789 6.68 -5.64 5.09
CA ASP A 789 7.27 -5.95 3.79
C ASP A 789 6.46 -7.00 3.02
N LEU A 790 6.37 -6.80 1.70
CA LEU A 790 5.73 -7.74 0.78
C LEU A 790 6.73 -8.68 0.11
N TYR A 791 8.03 -8.38 0.16
CA TYR A 791 9.05 -9.12 -0.58
C TYR A 791 9.78 -10.17 0.24
N SER A 792 9.79 -10.04 1.55
CA SER A 792 10.48 -10.94 2.48
C SER A 792 9.58 -11.41 3.60
N GLU A 793 9.93 -12.54 4.19
CA GLU A 793 9.29 -13.01 5.41
C GLU A 793 10.08 -12.54 6.61
N ALA A 794 9.79 -11.32 7.09
CA ALA A 794 10.48 -10.77 8.25
C ALA A 794 10.41 -11.73 9.47
N TRP A 795 11.56 -11.94 10.09
CA TRP A 795 11.70 -12.74 11.30
C TRP A 795 11.45 -11.89 12.56
N PRO A 796 10.45 -12.19 13.42
CA PRO A 796 9.78 -13.47 13.57
C PRO A 796 8.35 -13.50 13.01
N LYS A 797 8.11 -14.28 11.95
CA LYS A 797 6.78 -14.82 11.65
C LYS A 797 6.48 -16.02 12.56
N PRO A 798 5.24 -16.17 13.03
CA PRO A 798 4.93 -17.12 14.07
C PRO A 798 4.72 -18.54 13.52
N TYR A 799 5.81 -19.24 13.26
CA TYR A 799 5.81 -20.68 12.94
C TYR A 799 6.04 -21.51 14.17
#